data_AF-B4RM29-F1
#
_entry.id   AF-B4RM29-F1
#
_cell.length_a   1.000
_cell.length_b   1.000
_cell.length_c   1.000
_cell.angle_alpha   90.00
_cell.angle_beta   90.00
_cell.angle_gamma   90.00
#
_symmetry.space_group_name_H-M   'P 1'
#
loop_
_entity.id
_entity.type
_entity.pdbx_description
1 polymer ?
#
loop_
_entity_poly.entity_id
_entity_poly.type
_entity_poly.pdbx_seq_one_letter_code
_entity_poly.pdbx_strand_id
1 'polypeptide(L)'
;MFASSGNVAIDANGRLVNSGTMAAANVQDMNNTAEHKVNIRSQAFENSGTAVSQQGTQIHSQSIQNTGKLLSAGTEDLAVSGSLNNQNGEIATNQQLIIHDGQQSTVVIDNTNGTIQSGRDVAIQAKSLSNNGTLAADNKLDIALQDDFYVERKIVAGNELSLSTRGSLKNSHTLQAGKRIRIKANNLDNAVQGNIQSGGTTDIGTQHNLTNRGLIDGQQTKIQAGQMNNIGTGRIYGDNIAIAATRLDNQDENGTGAAIAARENLNLGIEQLNNRENSLIYSGNDMAVGGALDTNDQATGKAQRIHNAGAIIEAAGKMRLGVEKLHNTNEHLKTQLVETGRERIVDYEAFGRHELLREGTQHELGWFVYNNESDHLRTPDGVAHENWHKYDYEKVTQETQVTGTAPAKIIAGSDLIIDSKAVFNSDSRIIAGGNLLVQTEKDGLHNEQTFGEKKVFSENGKLHNYWRARRKGHDETGHREQNYTLPEEITRDISLGSFAYESHSKALSRHAPSQGTELPQSNRDNIRTAKSNGISLPYTPNSFTPLPGSSLYIINPANKGYLVETDPRFANYRQWLGSDYMLGSLKLDPNNLHKRLGDGYYEQRLINEQIAELTGHRRLDGYQNDEEQFKALMDNGATAARSMNLSVGIALSAEQAAQLTSDIVWLVQKEVKLPDGGTQTVLMPQVYVRVKNGGIDGKGALLSGSNTQINVSGSLKNSGTIAGRNALIINTDTLDNIGGRIHAQKSAVTATQDINNIGGILSAEQTLLLNAGNNINNQSTAKSSQNAQGSSTYLDRMAGIYITGKEKGVLAAQAGKDINIIAGQISNQSDQGQTRLQAGRDINLDTVQTGKYQEIHFDADNHTIRGSTNEVGSSIQTKGDVTLLSGNNLNAKAAEVGSAKGTLAVYAKNDITISSGIHAGQVDDASKHTGRSGGGNKLVITDKAQSHHETAQSSTFEGKQVVLQAGNDANILGSNVISDNGTRIQAGNHVRIGTTQTQSQSETYHQTQKSGLMSAGIGFTIGSKTNTQENQSQSNEHTGSTVGSLKGDTTIVASKHYEQTGSNVSSPEGNNLISTQSMDIGAAQNQLNSKTTQTYEQKGLTVAFSSPVTDLAQQAIAVAHKAANKSDKAKTTALMPWRLPMQVGRPIKQAKAHKT
;
A
#
# COMPACT_ATOMS: atom_id res chain seq x y z
N MET A 1 58.65 44.71 45.70
CA MET A 1 58.23 44.77 47.11
C MET A 1 58.10 43.35 47.62
N PHE A 2 58.73 43.04 48.75
CA PHE A 2 58.70 41.71 49.36
C PHE A 2 58.32 41.87 50.83
N ALA A 3 57.29 41.19 51.28
CA ALA A 3 56.94 41.01 52.69
C ALA A 3 57.15 39.53 53.03
N SER A 4 58.21 39.25 53.80
CA SER A 4 58.54 37.91 54.30
C SER A 4 57.87 37.58 55.65
N SER A 5 57.23 38.55 56.28
CA SER A 5 56.41 38.40 57.49
C SER A 5 55.40 39.53 57.50
N GLY A 6 54.23 39.32 56.88
CA GLY A 6 53.16 40.33 56.79
C GLY A 6 52.58 40.55 55.40
N ASN A 7 51.64 41.49 55.33
CA ASN A 7 50.91 41.85 54.12
C ASN A 7 51.66 42.88 53.26
N VAL A 8 51.40 42.88 51.95
CA VAL A 8 51.67 44.03 51.06
C VAL A 8 50.36 44.78 50.89
N ALA A 9 50.23 45.97 51.47
CA ALA A 9 49.03 46.82 51.36
C ALA A 9 49.37 48.15 50.68
N ILE A 10 48.65 48.51 49.62
CA ILE A 10 48.87 49.72 48.83
C ILE A 10 47.53 50.42 48.62
N ASP A 11 47.45 51.69 49.00
CA ASP A 11 46.32 52.56 48.70
C ASP A 11 46.82 53.74 47.86
N ALA A 12 46.48 53.72 46.57
CA ALA A 12 46.92 54.71 45.59
C ALA A 12 45.71 55.44 45.01
N ASN A 13 45.54 56.73 45.29
CA ASN A 13 44.42 57.53 44.76
C ASN A 13 44.38 57.67 43.22
N GLY A 14 45.37 57.15 42.49
CA GLY A 14 45.48 57.25 41.03
C GLY A 14 45.95 55.93 40.40
N ARG A 15 47.05 55.98 39.65
CA ARG A 15 47.61 54.83 38.91
C ARG A 15 48.73 54.14 39.69
N LEU A 16 48.64 52.82 39.84
CA LEU A 16 49.68 51.94 40.37
C LEU A 16 50.25 51.09 39.24
N VAL A 17 51.57 51.12 39.05
CA VAL A 17 52.28 50.32 38.04
C VAL A 17 53.20 49.32 38.74
N ASN A 18 53.04 48.02 38.46
CA ASN A 18 53.97 46.97 38.84
C ASN A 18 54.64 46.36 37.60
N SER A 19 55.92 46.67 37.40
CA SER A 19 56.78 46.05 36.38
C SER A 19 57.81 45.07 36.95
N GLY A 20 57.81 44.85 38.27
CA GLY A 20 58.75 44.00 38.99
C GLY A 20 58.04 42.86 39.74
N THR A 21 58.40 42.64 41.00
CA THR A 21 57.73 41.62 41.84
C THR A 21 57.12 42.28 43.08
N MET A 22 55.83 41.99 43.34
CA MET A 22 55.15 42.20 44.61
C MET A 22 54.87 40.83 45.22
N ALA A 23 55.47 40.51 46.36
CA ALA A 23 55.30 39.21 46.99
C ALA A 23 55.01 39.36 48.48
N ALA A 24 53.87 38.83 48.93
CA ALA A 24 53.58 38.54 50.32
C ALA A 24 53.66 37.01 50.50
N ALA A 25 54.88 36.51 50.73
CA ALA A 25 55.16 35.07 50.78
C ALA A 25 56.45 34.80 51.56
N ASN A 26 56.44 33.77 52.40
CA ASN A 26 57.64 33.24 53.06
C ASN A 26 57.73 31.72 52.94
N VAL A 27 58.80 31.23 52.32
CA VAL A 27 59.04 29.79 52.14
C VAL A 27 59.34 29.08 53.47
N GLN A 28 59.67 29.82 54.54
CA GLN A 28 60.00 29.28 55.87
C GLN A 28 58.85 29.37 56.89
N ASP A 29 57.77 30.14 56.63
CA ASP A 29 56.60 30.21 57.52
C ASP A 29 55.61 29.07 57.21
N MET A 30 56.06 27.82 57.39
CA MET A 30 55.24 26.62 57.14
C MET A 30 54.05 26.49 58.09
N ASN A 31 54.04 27.24 59.20
CA ASN A 31 52.98 27.22 60.22
C ASN A 31 51.89 28.30 59.98
N ASN A 32 52.01 29.11 58.92
CA ASN A 32 51.05 30.15 58.53
C ASN A 32 50.69 31.13 59.66
N THR A 33 51.71 31.56 60.42
CA THR A 33 51.52 32.33 61.66
C THR A 33 51.39 33.84 61.44
N ALA A 34 51.86 34.36 60.30
CA ALA A 34 51.68 35.75 59.87
C ALA A 34 50.63 35.85 58.74
N GLU A 35 49.94 36.99 58.62
CA GLU A 35 49.13 37.25 57.43
C GLU A 35 50.05 37.55 56.23
N HIS A 36 49.79 36.92 55.07
CA HIS A 36 50.60 37.07 53.86
C HIS A 36 49.74 37.45 52.64
N LYS A 37 48.94 38.51 52.78
CA LYS A 37 47.99 39.01 51.78
C LYS A 37 48.57 40.14 50.92
N VAL A 38 48.09 40.27 49.69
CA VAL A 38 48.33 41.43 48.82
C VAL A 38 47.02 42.22 48.68
N ASN A 39 46.97 43.42 49.25
CA ASN A 39 45.79 44.30 49.20
C ASN A 39 46.11 45.57 48.42
N ILE A 40 45.38 45.83 47.34
CA ILE A 40 45.59 46.99 46.47
C ILE A 40 44.27 47.76 46.34
N ARG A 41 44.31 49.06 46.62
CA ARG A 41 43.29 50.03 46.22
C ARG A 41 43.90 51.00 45.22
N SER A 42 43.30 51.13 44.05
CA SER A 42 43.74 52.13 43.07
C SER A 42 42.63 52.63 42.16
N GLN A 43 42.83 53.72 41.40
CA GLN A 43 41.97 53.99 40.24
C GLN A 43 42.33 53.05 39.09
N ALA A 44 43.63 52.93 38.77
CA ALA A 44 44.15 52.06 37.72
C ALA A 44 45.30 51.20 38.25
N PHE A 45 45.28 49.90 37.97
CA PHE A 45 46.36 48.97 38.29
C PHE A 45 46.94 48.35 37.02
N GLU A 46 48.19 48.68 36.70
CA GLU A 46 48.93 48.16 35.54
C GLU A 46 50.00 47.17 36.03
N ASN A 47 49.82 45.89 35.75
CA ASN A 47 50.72 44.81 36.13
C ASN A 47 51.35 44.16 34.89
N SER A 48 52.64 44.43 34.66
CA SER A 48 53.47 43.70 33.70
C SER A 48 54.50 42.78 34.39
N GLY A 49 54.61 42.88 35.71
CA GLY A 49 55.45 42.02 36.56
C GLY A 49 54.67 40.87 37.22
N THR A 50 55.12 40.43 38.39
CA THR A 50 54.47 39.37 39.19
C THR A 50 53.92 39.93 40.49
N ALA A 51 52.65 39.70 40.81
CA ALA A 51 52.08 39.83 42.14
C ALA A 51 51.77 38.43 42.69
N VAL A 52 52.30 38.08 43.87
CA VAL A 52 52.10 36.76 44.47
C VAL A 52 51.75 36.84 45.96
N SER A 53 50.79 36.03 46.40
CA SER A 53 50.36 35.91 47.80
C SER A 53 50.25 34.46 48.27
N GLN A 54 50.60 34.18 49.54
CA GLN A 54 50.33 32.88 50.18
C GLN A 54 48.92 32.73 50.76
N GLN A 55 48.27 33.83 51.19
CA GLN A 55 46.96 33.76 51.87
C GLN A 55 45.80 34.36 51.07
N GLY A 56 46.07 35.29 50.16
CA GLY A 56 45.04 35.92 49.34
C GLY A 56 45.43 37.27 48.76
N THR A 57 44.78 37.61 47.64
CA THR A 57 44.95 38.90 46.97
C THR A 57 43.61 39.61 46.92
N GLN A 58 43.53 40.87 47.34
CA GLN A 58 42.35 41.72 47.18
C GLN A 58 42.73 42.96 46.37
N ILE A 59 42.11 43.16 45.21
CA ILE A 59 42.36 44.33 44.36
C ILE A 59 41.04 45.05 44.14
N HIS A 60 40.99 46.33 44.53
CA HIS A 60 39.85 47.21 44.31
C HIS A 60 40.29 48.34 43.38
N SER A 61 39.88 48.26 42.11
CA SER A 61 40.31 49.21 41.07
C SER A 61 39.20 49.56 40.09
N GLN A 62 39.26 50.73 39.45
CA GLN A 62 38.37 51.02 38.32
C GLN A 62 38.84 50.29 37.06
N SER A 63 40.15 50.25 36.81
CA SER A 63 40.74 49.46 35.73
C SER A 63 41.92 48.62 36.18
N ILE A 64 42.01 47.39 35.66
CA ILE A 64 43.16 46.50 35.81
C ILE A 64 43.67 46.15 34.40
N GLN A 65 44.96 46.38 34.16
CA GLN A 65 45.68 45.95 32.97
C GLN A 65 46.74 44.94 33.42
N ASN A 66 46.51 43.66 33.20
CA ASN A 66 47.42 42.57 33.55
C ASN A 66 48.01 41.92 32.29
N THR A 67 49.29 42.18 32.03
CA THR A 67 50.09 41.48 31.03
C THR A 67 51.18 40.60 31.67
N GLY A 68 51.31 40.65 33.00
CA GLY A 68 52.20 39.83 33.81
C GLY A 68 51.45 38.70 34.53
N LYS A 69 51.75 38.49 35.81
CA LYS A 69 51.15 37.42 36.64
C LYS A 69 50.52 37.97 37.91
N LEU A 70 49.29 37.57 38.21
CA LEU A 70 48.62 37.70 39.49
C LEU A 70 48.37 36.29 40.03
N LEU A 71 49.07 35.92 41.10
CA LEU A 71 49.11 34.56 41.64
C LEU A 71 48.75 34.55 43.12
N SER A 72 47.91 33.62 43.56
CA SER A 72 47.55 33.49 44.98
C SER A 72 47.38 32.03 45.42
N ALA A 73 48.01 31.62 46.52
CA ALA A 73 47.69 30.30 47.10
C ALA A 73 46.36 30.30 47.91
N GLY A 74 45.81 31.47 48.24
CA GLY A 74 44.49 31.62 48.87
C GLY A 74 43.52 32.40 47.99
N THR A 75 42.41 32.90 48.54
CA THR A 75 41.37 33.58 47.75
C THR A 75 41.89 34.84 47.07
N GLU A 76 41.58 35.00 45.79
CA GLU A 76 41.84 36.19 44.99
C GLU A 76 40.51 36.88 44.65
N ASP A 77 40.36 38.12 45.10
CA ASP A 77 39.15 38.93 44.98
C ASP A 77 39.46 40.22 44.20
N LEU A 78 39.00 40.29 42.96
CA LEU A 78 39.20 41.38 42.03
C LEU A 78 37.89 42.18 41.89
N ALA A 79 37.76 43.20 42.73
CA ALA A 79 36.68 44.16 42.68
C ALA A 79 37.00 45.27 41.67
N VAL A 80 36.57 45.08 40.42
CA VAL A 80 36.83 45.98 39.29
C VAL A 80 35.54 46.71 38.93
N SER A 81 35.51 48.03 38.74
CA SER A 81 34.24 48.73 38.37
C SER A 81 34.13 49.18 36.91
N GLY A 82 35.24 49.14 36.16
CA GLY A 82 35.33 49.56 34.75
C GLY A 82 35.80 48.45 33.81
N SER A 83 37.11 48.20 33.76
CA SER A 83 37.70 47.26 32.77
C SER A 83 38.81 46.38 33.35
N LEU A 84 38.78 45.09 33.04
CA LEU A 84 39.86 44.15 33.31
C LEU A 84 40.43 43.65 31.98
N ASN A 85 41.60 44.13 31.61
CA ASN A 85 42.34 43.65 30.45
C ASN A 85 43.43 42.68 30.93
N ASN A 86 43.22 41.39 30.67
CA ASN A 86 44.15 40.30 30.97
C ASN A 86 44.81 39.73 29.70
N GLN A 87 45.03 40.56 28.68
CA GLN A 87 45.61 40.10 27.42
C GLN A 87 47.04 39.56 27.63
N ASN A 88 47.26 38.30 27.26
CA ASN A 88 48.52 37.55 27.47
C ASN A 88 48.98 37.46 28.95
N GLY A 89 48.15 37.87 29.91
CA GLY A 89 48.44 37.83 31.34
C GLY A 89 47.95 36.54 31.99
N GLU A 90 48.41 36.30 33.22
CA GLU A 90 48.00 35.17 34.05
C GLU A 90 47.35 35.67 35.34
N ILE A 91 46.15 35.18 35.65
CA ILE A 91 45.45 35.33 36.93
C ILE A 91 45.14 33.91 37.42
N ALA A 92 45.78 33.49 38.51
CA ALA A 92 45.67 32.11 38.99
C ALA A 92 45.68 32.02 40.52
N THR A 93 44.77 31.21 41.05
CA THR A 93 44.71 30.89 42.48
C THR A 93 44.62 29.40 42.77
N ASN A 94 45.02 28.96 43.97
CA ASN A 94 44.77 27.59 44.43
C ASN A 94 43.38 27.42 45.10
N GLN A 95 42.69 28.50 45.46
CA GLN A 95 41.40 28.43 46.17
C GLN A 95 40.24 29.07 45.38
N GLN A 96 39.87 30.32 45.64
CA GLN A 96 38.73 30.94 44.98
C GLN A 96 39.18 32.21 44.26
N LEU A 97 38.81 32.33 42.99
CA LEU A 97 38.96 33.57 42.22
C LEU A 97 37.58 34.22 42.07
N ILE A 98 37.45 35.49 42.44
CA ILE A 98 36.22 36.27 42.30
C ILE A 98 36.54 37.52 41.50
N ILE A 99 35.79 37.77 40.43
CA ILE A 99 35.88 39.00 39.62
C ILE A 99 34.48 39.62 39.61
N HIS A 100 34.34 40.83 40.14
CA HIS A 100 33.04 41.49 40.31
C HIS A 100 33.16 43.01 40.44
N ASP A 101 32.05 43.73 40.42
CA ASP A 101 31.93 45.19 40.66
C ASP A 101 30.95 45.51 41.80
N GLY A 102 30.69 44.53 42.67
CA GLY A 102 29.71 44.67 43.75
C GLY A 102 28.26 44.58 43.24
N GLN A 103 27.98 43.61 42.36
CA GLN A 103 26.64 43.28 41.85
C GLN A 103 26.06 44.27 40.82
N GLN A 104 26.87 45.16 40.25
CA GLN A 104 26.45 46.12 39.22
C GLN A 104 26.51 45.53 37.80
N SER A 105 27.33 44.50 37.57
CA SER A 105 27.56 43.86 36.27
C SER A 105 27.91 44.83 35.12
N THR A 106 28.77 45.80 35.39
CA THR A 106 29.33 46.83 34.50
C THR A 106 30.74 46.50 33.98
N VAL A 107 31.48 45.59 34.61
CA VAL A 107 32.87 45.27 34.20
C VAL A 107 32.95 44.74 32.77
N VAL A 108 33.88 45.27 31.97
CA VAL A 108 34.26 44.69 30.68
C VAL A 108 35.58 43.92 30.85
N ILE A 109 35.56 42.62 30.59
CA ILE A 109 36.73 41.75 30.72
C ILE A 109 37.23 41.35 29.32
N ASP A 110 38.52 41.56 29.07
CA ASP A 110 39.23 41.04 27.90
C ASP A 110 40.29 40.04 28.35
N ASN A 111 40.12 38.76 28.00
CA ASN A 111 41.05 37.69 28.36
C ASN A 111 41.86 37.17 27.15
N THR A 112 42.05 37.98 26.09
CA THR A 112 42.65 37.50 24.83
C THR A 112 44.02 36.86 25.08
N ASN A 113 44.14 35.56 24.79
CA ASN A 113 45.35 34.75 25.07
C ASN A 113 45.85 34.78 26.53
N GLY A 114 45.05 35.30 27.47
CA GLY A 114 45.34 35.27 28.90
C GLY A 114 44.88 33.98 29.57
N THR A 115 45.21 33.83 30.84
CA THR A 115 44.77 32.71 31.69
C THR A 115 44.04 33.26 32.91
N ILE A 116 42.85 32.73 33.16
CA ILE A 116 42.05 32.92 34.37
C ILE A 116 41.73 31.52 34.89
N GLN A 117 42.35 31.12 36.01
CA GLN A 117 42.20 29.77 36.54
C GLN A 117 42.19 29.68 38.06
N SER A 118 41.60 28.60 38.59
CA SER A 118 41.60 28.30 40.01
C SER A 118 41.72 26.80 40.32
N GLY A 119 42.49 26.46 41.35
CA GLY A 119 42.57 25.12 41.94
C GLY A 119 41.30 24.69 42.70
N ARG A 120 40.29 25.56 42.80
CA ARG A 120 38.95 25.17 43.26
C ARG A 120 37.86 25.94 42.49
N ASP A 121 37.52 27.17 42.88
CA ASP A 121 36.36 27.88 42.32
C ASP A 121 36.76 29.17 41.58
N VAL A 122 36.06 29.49 40.49
CA VAL A 122 36.12 30.78 39.78
C VAL A 122 34.69 31.33 39.68
N ALA A 123 34.50 32.59 40.07
CA ALA A 123 33.24 33.32 39.93
C ALA A 123 33.48 34.65 39.21
N ILE A 124 32.84 34.84 38.06
CA ILE A 124 32.93 36.04 37.23
C ILE A 124 31.54 36.68 37.12
N GLN A 125 31.42 37.92 37.57
CA GLN A 125 30.26 38.78 37.34
C GLN A 125 30.71 40.01 36.55
N ALA A 126 30.21 40.16 35.33
CA ALA A 126 30.65 41.21 34.42
C ALA A 126 29.51 41.66 33.50
N LYS A 127 29.71 42.79 32.82
CA LYS A 127 28.90 43.18 31.67
C LYS A 127 29.18 42.25 30.50
N SER A 128 30.46 42.13 30.13
CA SER A 128 30.92 41.31 29.01
C SER A 128 32.26 40.66 29.32
N LEU A 129 32.50 39.52 28.69
CA LEU A 129 33.74 38.75 28.72
C LEU A 129 34.10 38.39 27.29
N SER A 130 35.13 39.03 26.75
CA SER A 130 35.62 38.78 25.40
C SER A 130 36.88 37.92 25.41
N ASN A 131 37.01 37.05 24.40
CA ASN A 131 38.27 36.42 24.00
C ASN A 131 38.85 35.50 25.07
N ASN A 132 38.18 34.37 25.27
CA ASN A 132 38.17 33.55 26.47
C ASN A 132 39.50 32.98 26.99
N GLY A 133 40.64 33.19 26.33
CA GLY A 133 41.93 32.69 26.80
C GLY A 133 41.86 31.25 27.34
N THR A 134 42.52 30.97 28.45
CA THR A 134 42.19 29.83 29.30
C THR A 134 41.21 30.28 30.39
N LEU A 135 40.06 29.60 30.49
CA LEU A 135 39.09 29.71 31.59
C LEU A 135 38.88 28.31 32.20
N ALA A 136 39.37 28.11 33.42
CA ALA A 136 39.33 26.80 34.07
C ALA A 136 39.12 26.90 35.59
N ALA A 137 38.40 25.93 36.15
CA ALA A 137 38.30 25.73 37.59
C ALA A 137 38.31 24.24 37.92
N ASP A 138 39.11 23.80 38.89
CA ASP A 138 39.18 22.38 39.28
C ASP A 138 37.92 21.89 40.00
N ASN A 139 37.05 22.79 40.49
CA ASN A 139 35.76 22.47 41.08
C ASN A 139 34.58 23.18 40.39
N LYS A 140 34.41 24.50 40.57
CA LYS A 140 33.26 25.25 40.05
C LYS A 140 33.66 26.48 39.24
N LEU A 141 33.07 26.64 38.06
CA LEU A 141 33.20 27.84 37.24
C LEU A 141 31.82 28.49 37.05
N ASP A 142 31.62 29.66 37.66
CA ASP A 142 30.41 30.47 37.56
C ASP A 142 30.67 31.73 36.73
N ILE A 143 29.97 31.90 35.62
CA ILE A 143 30.08 33.07 34.72
C ILE A 143 28.70 33.71 34.59
N ALA A 144 28.57 34.97 35.01
CA ALA A 144 27.35 35.78 34.92
C ALA A 144 27.61 37.06 34.13
N LEU A 145 26.94 37.20 32.98
CA LEU A 145 27.13 38.27 31.99
C LEU A 145 25.83 39.02 31.67
N GLN A 146 25.94 40.26 31.22
CA GLN A 146 24.82 41.05 30.72
C GLN A 146 24.71 40.98 29.19
N ASP A 147 25.84 41.10 28.50
CA ASP A 147 25.94 41.09 27.05
C ASP A 147 26.08 39.67 26.49
N ASP A 148 26.06 39.56 25.16
CA ASP A 148 26.31 38.30 24.44
C ASP A 148 27.64 37.67 24.83
N PHE A 149 27.69 36.33 24.82
CA PHE A 149 28.91 35.58 25.10
C PHE A 149 29.26 34.62 23.97
N TYR A 150 30.50 34.74 23.49
CA TYR A 150 31.04 33.92 22.41
C TYR A 150 32.08 32.96 22.98
N VAL A 151 31.85 31.66 22.83
CA VAL A 151 32.79 30.63 23.27
C VAL A 151 33.85 30.41 22.21
N GLU A 152 34.97 31.13 22.36
CA GLU A 152 36.09 31.13 21.39
C GLU A 152 37.19 30.11 21.73
N ARG A 153 37.16 29.51 22.92
CA ARG A 153 38.07 28.45 23.37
C ARG A 153 37.38 27.46 24.30
N LYS A 154 38.05 26.34 24.59
CA LYS A 154 37.58 25.33 25.54
C LYS A 154 37.46 25.93 26.95
N ILE A 155 36.31 25.73 27.60
CA ILE A 155 36.04 26.10 29.00
C ILE A 155 35.81 24.82 29.79
N VAL A 156 36.51 24.67 30.92
CA VAL A 156 36.49 23.44 31.72
C VAL A 156 36.22 23.73 33.19
N ALA A 157 35.27 23.00 33.77
CA ALA A 157 35.09 22.90 35.21
C ALA A 157 35.27 21.44 35.67
N GLY A 158 35.93 21.20 36.80
CA GLY A 158 36.08 19.83 37.32
C GLY A 158 34.75 19.21 37.74
N ASN A 159 33.85 19.97 38.37
CA ASN A 159 32.52 19.49 38.79
C ASN A 159 31.36 20.25 38.13
N GLU A 160 31.27 21.58 38.31
CA GLU A 160 30.11 22.37 37.85
C GLU A 160 30.53 23.60 37.03
N LEU A 161 29.92 23.76 35.85
CA LEU A 161 30.00 24.96 35.03
C LEU A 161 28.61 25.61 34.99
N SER A 162 28.47 26.80 35.57
CA SER A 162 27.26 27.62 35.43
C SER A 162 27.55 28.85 34.57
N LEU A 163 26.80 29.01 33.48
CA LEU A 163 26.92 30.11 32.54
C LEU A 163 25.56 30.78 32.42
N SER A 164 25.47 32.05 32.84
CA SER A 164 24.27 32.86 32.72
C SER A 164 24.59 34.12 31.94
N THR A 165 23.82 34.42 30.90
CA THR A 165 23.87 35.71 30.19
C THR A 165 22.47 36.26 29.97
N ARG A 166 22.28 37.58 30.05
CA ARG A 166 21.05 38.23 29.57
C ARG A 166 21.03 38.41 28.04
N GLY A 167 22.16 38.18 27.36
CA GLY A 167 22.29 38.15 25.91
C GLY A 167 22.21 36.74 25.32
N SER A 168 22.74 36.60 24.10
CA SER A 168 22.85 35.33 23.39
C SER A 168 24.17 34.64 23.72
N LEU A 169 24.14 33.31 23.84
CA LEU A 169 25.32 32.45 23.95
C LEU A 169 25.60 31.78 22.61
N LYS A 170 26.77 32.02 22.02
CA LYS A 170 27.25 31.29 20.84
C LYS A 170 28.40 30.38 21.22
N ASN A 171 28.20 29.07 21.12
CA ASN A 171 29.22 28.08 21.37
C ASN A 171 29.79 27.48 20.08
N SER A 172 31.07 27.76 19.81
CA SER A 172 31.81 27.16 18.68
C SER A 172 32.89 26.17 19.14
N HIS A 173 33.00 25.93 20.44
CA HIS A 173 34.05 25.10 21.05
C HIS A 173 33.46 24.21 22.16
N THR A 174 34.30 23.75 23.09
CA THR A 174 33.90 22.81 24.14
C THR A 174 33.61 23.52 25.46
N LEU A 175 32.39 23.34 25.97
CA LEU A 175 32.00 23.56 27.35
C LEU A 175 31.95 22.19 28.04
N GLN A 176 32.77 21.99 29.07
CA GLN A 176 32.91 20.68 29.74
C GLN A 176 32.85 20.80 31.26
N ALA A 177 32.07 19.91 31.89
CA ALA A 177 32.06 19.74 33.34
C ALA A 177 32.03 18.27 33.76
N GLY A 178 32.65 17.90 34.89
CA GLY A 178 32.62 16.51 35.35
C GLY A 178 31.26 16.03 35.86
N LYS A 179 30.43 16.91 36.44
CA LYS A 179 29.13 16.55 37.04
C LYS A 179 27.95 17.32 36.50
N ARG A 180 28.07 18.64 36.28
CA ARG A 180 26.93 19.47 35.87
C ARG A 180 27.33 20.65 34.99
N ILE A 181 26.57 20.87 33.93
CA ILE A 181 26.53 22.14 33.20
C ILE A 181 25.15 22.76 33.44
N ARG A 182 25.11 24.06 33.77
CA ARG A 182 23.88 24.86 33.78
C ARG A 182 24.06 26.08 32.89
N ILE A 183 23.21 26.22 31.86
CA ILE A 183 23.22 27.36 30.94
C ILE A 183 21.89 28.11 31.06
N LYS A 184 21.95 29.44 31.22
CA LYS A 184 20.81 30.34 31.10
C LYS A 184 21.15 31.46 30.12
N ALA A 185 20.39 31.60 29.04
CA ALA A 185 20.63 32.63 28.02
C ALA A 185 19.32 33.12 27.38
N ASN A 186 19.34 34.25 26.69
CA ASN A 186 18.20 34.63 25.84
C ASN A 186 18.08 33.69 24.64
N ASN A 187 19.20 33.45 23.95
CA ASN A 187 19.32 32.50 22.86
C ASN A 187 20.59 31.66 23.04
N LEU A 188 20.59 30.43 22.53
CA LEU A 188 21.77 29.57 22.43
C LEU A 188 21.97 29.12 20.99
N ASP A 189 23.16 29.37 20.43
CA ASP A 189 23.64 28.80 19.16
C ASP A 189 24.83 27.88 19.44
N ASN A 190 24.61 26.56 19.43
CA ASN A 190 25.67 25.57 19.50
C ASN A 190 26.07 25.17 18.06
N ALA A 191 27.11 25.81 17.54
CA ALA A 191 27.57 25.68 16.17
C ALA A 191 28.10 24.25 15.87
N VAL A 192 28.43 23.96 14.61
CA VAL A 192 28.86 22.62 14.14
C VAL A 192 30.02 22.02 14.98
N GLN A 193 30.98 22.85 15.40
CA GLN A 193 32.11 22.44 16.24
C GLN A 193 31.84 22.60 17.75
N GLY A 194 30.69 23.13 18.11
CA GLY A 194 30.24 23.33 19.48
C GLY A 194 29.97 21.99 20.18
N ASN A 195 30.51 21.83 21.38
CA ASN A 195 30.27 20.69 22.24
C ASN A 195 29.91 21.18 23.65
N ILE A 196 28.74 20.80 24.14
CA ILE A 196 28.29 21.03 25.51
C ILE A 196 28.15 19.66 26.16
N GLN A 197 29.06 19.31 27.07
CA GLN A 197 29.12 17.96 27.63
C GLN A 197 29.35 17.95 29.14
N SER A 198 28.58 17.12 29.86
CA SER A 198 28.82 16.83 31.27
C SER A 198 28.85 15.33 31.56
N GLY A 199 29.57 14.92 32.60
CA GLY A 199 29.52 13.53 33.09
C GLY A 199 28.25 13.19 33.89
N GLY A 200 27.37 14.16 34.12
CA GLY A 200 26.14 14.03 34.90
C GLY A 200 24.99 14.81 34.25
N THR A 201 24.60 15.96 34.79
CA THR A 201 23.46 16.74 34.27
C THR A 201 23.88 17.89 33.36
N THR A 202 23.37 17.94 32.14
CA THR A 202 23.43 19.11 31.26
C THR A 202 22.06 19.78 31.25
N ASP A 203 21.95 20.93 31.90
CA ASP A 203 20.71 21.70 32.12
C ASP A 203 20.77 23.03 31.35
N ILE A 204 19.93 23.19 30.33
CA ILE A 204 19.93 24.34 29.44
C ILE A 204 18.56 25.01 29.48
N GLY A 205 18.52 26.28 29.87
CA GLY A 205 17.35 27.15 29.78
C GLY A 205 17.60 28.31 28.82
N THR A 206 16.78 28.43 27.78
CA THR A 206 16.74 29.62 26.91
C THR A 206 15.39 30.32 26.98
N GLN A 207 15.39 31.65 26.99
CA GLN A 207 14.14 32.41 26.99
C GLN A 207 13.42 32.35 25.63
N HIS A 208 14.18 32.31 24.53
CA HIS A 208 13.65 32.29 23.17
C HIS A 208 14.11 31.04 22.42
N ASN A 209 15.28 31.08 21.78
CA ASN A 209 15.70 30.05 20.83
C ASN A 209 16.88 29.23 21.32
N LEU A 210 16.87 27.93 21.05
CA LEU A 210 18.04 27.06 21.07
C LEU A 210 18.24 26.49 19.67
N THR A 211 19.41 26.75 19.07
CA THR A 211 19.83 26.13 17.81
C THR A 211 21.03 25.24 18.07
N ASN A 212 20.93 23.99 17.64
CA ASN A 212 21.98 22.99 17.78
C ASN A 212 22.38 22.42 16.41
N ARG A 213 23.64 22.61 16.03
CA ARG A 213 24.34 21.92 14.95
C ARG A 213 25.52 21.09 15.44
N GLY A 214 25.94 21.30 16.69
CA GLY A 214 27.02 20.57 17.36
C GLY A 214 26.51 19.40 18.20
N LEU A 215 27.17 19.17 19.34
CA LEU A 215 26.76 18.18 20.33
C LEU A 215 26.27 18.83 21.62
N ILE A 216 25.17 18.30 22.17
CA ILE A 216 24.74 18.48 23.56
C ILE A 216 24.64 17.08 24.18
N ASP A 217 25.36 16.81 25.26
CA ASP A 217 25.43 15.48 25.90
C ASP A 217 25.54 15.58 27.42
N GLY A 218 25.05 14.56 28.11
CA GLY A 218 25.04 14.40 29.56
C GLY A 218 24.47 13.04 29.94
N GLN A 219 24.67 12.58 31.17
CA GLN A 219 23.89 11.44 31.67
C GLN A 219 22.38 11.80 31.69
N GLN A 220 22.08 13.01 32.15
CA GLN A 220 20.75 13.62 32.14
C GLN A 220 20.83 14.91 31.32
N THR A 221 20.10 14.99 30.21
CA THR A 221 20.06 16.19 29.37
C THR A 221 18.68 16.82 29.48
N LYS A 222 18.63 18.02 30.07
CA LYS A 222 17.42 18.81 30.27
C LYS A 222 17.49 20.09 29.46
N ILE A 223 16.46 20.33 28.65
CA ILE A 223 16.37 21.51 27.80
C ILE A 223 15.01 22.16 28.01
N GLN A 224 15.02 23.45 28.33
CA GLN A 224 13.85 24.32 28.31
C GLN A 224 14.10 25.47 27.34
N ALA A 225 13.26 25.61 26.31
CA ALA A 225 13.39 26.65 25.29
C ALA A 225 12.01 27.13 24.83
N GLY A 226 11.90 28.32 24.24
CA GLY A 226 10.70 28.70 23.48
C GLY A 226 10.61 27.87 22.18
N GLN A 227 11.59 28.06 21.30
CA GLN A 227 11.78 27.27 20.09
C GLN A 227 13.13 26.55 20.13
N MET A 228 13.12 25.27 19.77
CA MET A 228 14.29 24.42 19.72
C MET A 228 14.48 23.89 18.29
N ASN A 229 15.63 24.20 17.70
CA ASN A 229 16.02 23.74 16.38
C ASN A 229 17.25 22.82 16.48
N ASN A 230 17.07 21.54 16.19
CA ASN A 230 18.16 20.59 16.01
C ASN A 230 18.31 20.33 14.50
N ILE A 231 19.43 20.76 13.92
CA ILE A 231 19.57 20.91 12.47
C ILE A 231 20.84 20.20 11.98
N GLY A 232 20.73 19.45 10.89
CA GLY A 232 21.90 18.94 10.17
C GLY A 232 22.74 17.97 11.00
N THR A 233 23.96 18.38 11.30
CA THR A 233 24.90 17.63 12.16
C THR A 233 24.55 17.67 13.65
N GLY A 234 23.47 18.35 14.03
CA GLY A 234 23.00 18.47 15.39
C GLY A 234 22.77 17.11 16.04
N ARG A 235 23.36 16.91 17.21
CA ARG A 235 23.24 15.71 18.05
C ARG A 235 22.89 16.11 19.47
N ILE A 236 21.89 15.46 20.04
CA ILE A 236 21.49 15.62 21.44
C ILE A 236 21.37 14.25 22.06
N TYR A 237 22.24 13.97 23.02
CA TYR A 237 22.37 12.67 23.65
C TYR A 237 22.15 12.76 25.16
N GLY A 238 21.78 11.62 25.73
CA GLY A 238 21.83 11.37 27.16
C GLY A 238 21.31 9.99 27.52
N ASP A 239 21.47 9.58 28.77
CA ASP A 239 20.80 8.35 29.23
C ASP A 239 19.32 8.63 29.33
N ASN A 240 18.98 9.76 29.96
CA ASN A 240 17.63 10.29 29.94
C ASN A 240 17.63 11.71 29.39
N ILE A 241 16.69 11.98 28.49
CA ILE A 241 16.52 13.29 27.86
C ILE A 241 15.13 13.81 28.19
N ALA A 242 15.07 15.07 28.64
CA ALA A 242 13.84 15.80 28.92
C ALA A 242 13.87 17.15 28.19
N ILE A 243 12.91 17.36 27.29
CA ILE A 243 12.83 18.62 26.52
C ILE A 243 11.45 19.24 26.70
N ALA A 244 11.43 20.48 27.20
CA ALA A 244 10.26 21.33 27.25
C ALA A 244 10.40 22.49 26.25
N ALA A 245 9.50 22.59 25.28
CA ALA A 245 9.51 23.68 24.31
C ALA A 245 8.14 23.97 23.68
N THR A 246 7.86 25.20 23.30
CA THR A 246 6.67 25.49 22.48
C THR A 246 6.77 24.79 21.12
N ARG A 247 7.96 24.80 20.50
CA ARG A 247 8.20 24.17 19.21
C ARG A 247 9.55 23.46 19.17
N LEU A 248 9.55 22.21 18.71
CA LEU A 248 10.75 21.41 18.43
C LEU A 248 10.81 21.08 16.93
N ASP A 249 11.86 21.57 16.27
CA ASP A 249 12.19 21.27 14.88
C ASP A 249 13.45 20.41 14.83
N ASN A 250 13.29 19.15 14.45
CA ASN A 250 14.39 18.21 14.18
C ASN A 250 14.43 17.94 12.67
N GLN A 251 15.40 18.53 11.98
CA GLN A 251 15.40 18.59 10.52
C GLN A 251 16.79 18.42 9.92
N ASP A 252 16.83 18.08 8.65
CA ASP A 252 18.06 17.94 7.91
C ASP A 252 18.66 19.29 7.47
N GLU A 253 19.95 19.26 7.16
CA GLU A 253 20.67 20.33 6.47
C GLU A 253 21.64 19.67 5.49
N ASN A 254 21.54 20.04 4.21
CA ASN A 254 22.36 19.46 3.14
C ASN A 254 22.28 17.91 3.07
N GLY A 255 21.09 17.34 3.30
CA GLY A 255 20.83 15.90 3.24
C GLY A 255 21.22 15.10 4.49
N THR A 256 21.85 15.73 5.50
CA THR A 256 22.14 15.10 6.80
C THR A 256 21.03 15.46 7.79
N GLY A 257 20.30 14.47 8.31
CA GLY A 257 19.25 14.64 9.31
C GLY A 257 19.78 14.73 10.73
N ALA A 258 19.21 15.57 11.57
CA ALA A 258 19.65 15.71 12.96
C ALA A 258 19.18 14.56 13.86
N ALA A 259 19.88 14.33 14.98
CA ALA A 259 19.61 13.23 15.91
C ALA A 259 19.33 13.73 17.33
N ILE A 260 18.22 13.25 17.91
CA ILE A 260 17.92 13.30 19.34
C ILE A 260 17.82 11.86 19.81
N ALA A 261 18.75 11.39 20.64
CA ALA A 261 18.84 9.98 20.99
C ALA A 261 19.14 9.77 22.48
N ALA A 262 18.17 9.19 23.19
CA ALA A 262 18.33 8.75 24.58
C ALA A 262 18.76 7.28 24.65
N ARG A 263 19.69 6.93 25.56
CA ARG A 263 20.11 5.54 25.78
C ARG A 263 19.09 4.76 26.61
N GLU A 264 18.39 5.46 27.50
CA GLU A 264 17.24 4.96 28.27
C GLU A 264 15.99 5.73 27.82
N ASN A 265 15.50 6.70 28.59
CA ASN A 265 14.17 7.30 28.40
C ASN A 265 14.20 8.68 27.73
N LEU A 266 13.20 8.94 26.88
CA LEU A 266 13.00 10.25 26.24
C LEU A 266 11.62 10.84 26.58
N ASN A 267 11.61 12.01 27.22
CA ASN A 267 10.39 12.76 27.54
C ASN A 267 10.37 14.10 26.80
N LEU A 268 9.32 14.33 26.00
CA LEU A 268 9.10 15.57 25.27
C LEU A 268 7.80 16.23 25.75
N GLY A 269 7.93 17.38 26.40
CA GLY A 269 6.81 18.25 26.78
C GLY A 269 6.73 19.43 25.83
N ILE A 270 6.08 19.25 24.69
CA ILE A 270 6.12 20.19 23.57
C ILE A 270 4.73 20.47 22.99
N GLU A 271 4.50 21.68 22.48
CA GLU A 271 3.23 21.96 21.79
C GLU A 271 3.29 21.48 20.33
N GLN A 272 4.39 21.76 19.61
CA GLN A 272 4.56 21.35 18.21
C GLN A 272 5.88 20.61 18.00
N LEU A 273 5.81 19.39 17.45
CA LEU A 273 6.97 18.60 17.02
C LEU A 273 6.96 18.46 15.51
N ASN A 274 8.05 18.90 14.87
CA ASN A 274 8.32 18.58 13.47
C ASN A 274 9.61 17.76 13.41
N ASN A 275 9.49 16.53 12.92
CA ASN A 275 10.61 15.66 12.62
C ASN A 275 10.58 15.40 11.10
N ARG A 276 11.60 15.88 10.38
CA ARG A 276 11.57 15.90 8.90
C ARG A 276 12.79 15.25 8.27
N GLU A 277 12.57 14.66 7.10
CA GLU A 277 13.56 14.05 6.24
C GLU A 277 14.38 12.98 6.96
N ASN A 278 15.68 12.90 6.76
CA ASN A 278 16.54 11.86 7.34
C ASN A 278 16.75 11.96 8.88
N SER A 279 15.96 12.79 9.58
CA SER A 279 16.13 13.08 10.99
C SER A 279 15.57 11.96 11.89
N LEU A 280 16.20 11.80 13.06
CA LEU A 280 15.93 10.72 14.00
C LEU A 280 15.61 11.26 15.39
N ILE A 281 14.53 10.75 15.97
CA ILE A 281 14.23 10.85 17.39
C ILE A 281 14.18 9.43 17.95
N TYR A 282 15.06 9.11 18.89
CA TYR A 282 15.28 7.75 19.36
C TYR A 282 15.31 7.66 20.90
N SER A 283 14.78 6.55 21.42
CA SER A 283 14.92 6.14 22.82
C SER A 283 15.30 4.65 22.90
N GLY A 284 16.35 4.34 23.65
CA GLY A 284 16.78 2.96 23.91
C GLY A 284 15.90 2.20 24.92
N ASN A 285 14.96 2.89 25.56
CA ASN A 285 13.91 2.33 26.39
C ASN A 285 12.56 3.01 26.08
N ASP A 286 11.95 3.73 27.03
CA ASP A 286 10.61 4.29 26.89
C ASP A 286 10.62 5.74 26.38
N MET A 287 9.66 6.06 25.52
CA MET A 287 9.43 7.41 24.99
C MET A 287 8.04 7.93 25.33
N ALA A 288 7.96 9.19 25.77
CA ALA A 288 6.68 9.87 25.95
C ALA A 288 6.69 11.28 25.34
N VAL A 289 5.61 11.62 24.65
CA VAL A 289 5.35 12.95 24.11
C VAL A 289 4.03 13.48 24.67
N GLY A 290 4.03 14.73 25.14
CA GLY A 290 2.90 15.45 25.70
C GLY A 290 3.06 16.95 25.49
N GLY A 291 2.13 17.75 26.01
CA GLY A 291 2.12 19.21 25.86
C GLY A 291 3.09 19.94 26.80
N ALA A 292 3.47 19.31 27.92
CA ALA A 292 4.36 19.87 28.93
C ALA A 292 5.14 18.77 29.66
N LEU A 293 6.14 19.16 30.45
CA LEU A 293 6.81 18.28 31.41
C LEU A 293 6.29 18.59 32.83
N ASP A 294 6.16 17.56 33.67
CA ASP A 294 5.90 17.73 35.10
C ASP A 294 7.20 18.00 35.90
N THR A 295 7.09 18.07 37.23
CA THR A 295 8.24 18.31 38.12
C THR A 295 9.25 17.16 38.15
N ASN A 296 8.90 15.98 37.64
CA ASN A 296 9.75 14.79 37.51
C ASN A 296 10.25 14.60 36.07
N ASP A 297 10.14 15.65 35.25
CA ASP A 297 10.51 15.66 33.83
C ASP A 297 9.73 14.64 32.97
N GLN A 298 8.53 14.25 33.40
CA GLN A 298 7.67 13.33 32.64
C GLN A 298 6.71 14.10 31.74
N ALA A 299 6.50 13.60 30.52
CA ALA A 299 5.57 14.22 29.58
C ALA A 299 4.11 14.11 30.06
N THR A 300 3.40 15.22 30.10
CA THR A 300 1.99 15.34 30.51
C THR A 300 1.15 16.12 29.49
N GLY A 301 -0.17 15.98 29.54
CA GLY A 301 -1.08 16.61 28.59
C GLY A 301 -0.94 16.09 27.15
N LYS A 302 -1.50 16.84 26.20
CA LYS A 302 -1.40 16.57 24.76
C LYS A 302 -0.60 17.67 24.07
N ALA A 303 0.37 17.29 23.24
CA ALA A 303 0.96 18.20 22.26
C ALA A 303 -0.14 18.68 21.30
N GLN A 304 -0.05 19.87 20.72
CA GLN A 304 -1.01 20.31 19.71
C GLN A 304 -0.82 19.53 18.41
N ARG A 305 0.43 19.31 17.99
CA ARG A 305 0.72 18.62 16.72
C ARG A 305 2.05 17.89 16.75
N ILE A 306 2.06 16.68 16.22
CA ILE A 306 3.27 15.95 15.83
C ILE A 306 3.20 15.76 14.31
N HIS A 307 4.24 16.19 13.60
CA HIS A 307 4.40 15.95 12.17
C HIS A 307 5.74 15.26 11.93
N ASN A 308 5.65 14.01 11.52
CA ASN A 308 6.76 13.17 11.13
C ASN A 308 6.71 12.98 9.61
N ALA A 309 7.65 13.57 8.88
CA ALA A 309 7.63 13.64 7.42
C ALA A 309 8.93 13.05 6.84
N GLY A 310 8.86 11.87 6.24
CA GLY A 310 10.04 11.13 5.77
C GLY A 310 11.06 10.74 6.86
N ALA A 311 10.73 10.99 8.12
CA ALA A 311 11.62 10.87 9.28
C ALA A 311 11.21 9.76 10.24
N ILE A 312 12.03 9.54 11.26
CA ILE A 312 11.91 8.39 12.16
C ILE A 312 11.76 8.84 13.62
N ILE A 313 10.70 8.35 14.26
CA ILE A 313 10.49 8.39 15.71
C ILE A 313 10.46 6.94 16.20
N GLU A 314 11.42 6.54 17.03
CA GLU A 314 11.59 5.14 17.43
C GLU A 314 11.90 5.00 18.92
N ALA A 315 11.21 4.07 19.60
CA ALA A 315 11.52 3.64 20.96
C ALA A 315 11.76 2.13 20.97
N ALA A 316 12.85 1.66 21.58
CA ALA A 316 13.09 0.23 21.73
C ALA A 316 12.14 -0.41 22.76
N GLY A 317 11.68 0.37 23.74
CA GLY A 317 10.66 0.02 24.73
C GLY A 317 9.26 0.48 24.31
N LYS A 318 8.53 1.05 25.26
CA LYS A 318 7.17 1.56 25.07
C LYS A 318 7.17 2.98 24.54
N MET A 319 6.11 3.35 23.83
CA MET A 319 5.92 4.71 23.34
C MET A 319 4.51 5.21 23.67
N ARG A 320 4.43 6.42 24.26
CA ARG A 320 3.17 7.12 24.49
C ARG A 320 3.17 8.47 23.76
N LEU A 321 2.23 8.65 22.84
CA LEU A 321 2.03 9.90 22.10
C LEU A 321 0.69 10.52 22.54
N GLY A 322 0.74 11.51 23.44
CA GLY A 322 -0.40 12.38 23.73
C GLY A 322 -0.36 13.59 22.82
N VAL A 323 -1.25 13.67 21.84
CA VAL A 323 -1.19 14.71 20.79
C VAL A 323 -2.56 15.02 20.20
N GLU A 324 -2.95 16.27 19.98
CA GLU A 324 -4.23 16.56 19.34
C GLU A 324 -4.26 16.09 17.88
N LYS A 325 -3.23 16.39 17.08
CA LYS A 325 -3.11 15.93 15.68
C LYS A 325 -1.77 15.26 15.40
N LEU A 326 -1.81 14.00 14.98
CA LEU A 326 -0.63 13.25 14.53
C LEU A 326 -0.63 13.12 13.01
N HIS A 327 0.40 13.65 12.35
CA HIS A 327 0.64 13.50 10.91
C HIS A 327 1.92 12.69 10.69
N ASN A 328 1.79 11.52 10.08
CA ASN A 328 2.90 10.67 9.67
C ASN A 328 2.83 10.52 8.14
N THR A 329 3.70 11.22 7.40
CA THR A 329 3.52 11.48 5.97
C THR A 329 4.75 11.17 5.12
N ASN A 330 4.52 10.60 3.94
CA ASN A 330 5.54 10.41 2.91
C ASN A 330 5.46 11.54 1.88
N GLU A 331 6.20 12.62 2.13
CA GLU A 331 6.19 13.82 1.27
C GLU A 331 6.99 13.62 -0.04
N HIS A 332 7.68 12.48 -0.19
CA HIS A 332 8.56 12.19 -1.33
C HIS A 332 8.07 11.06 -2.23
N LEU A 333 6.81 10.62 -2.08
CA LEU A 333 6.23 9.64 -2.99
C LEU A 333 6.10 10.24 -4.40
N LYS A 334 6.84 9.68 -5.34
CA LYS A 334 6.81 10.04 -6.76
C LYS A 334 6.51 8.79 -7.57
N THR A 335 5.61 8.93 -8.52
CA THR A 335 5.15 7.83 -9.36
C THR A 335 5.23 8.20 -10.82
N GLN A 336 5.44 7.21 -11.68
CA GLN A 336 5.41 7.37 -13.12
C GLN A 336 4.64 6.22 -13.75
N LEU A 337 3.81 6.51 -14.74
CA LEU A 337 3.18 5.49 -15.58
C LEU A 337 4.21 5.00 -16.61
N VAL A 338 4.54 3.71 -16.57
CA VAL A 338 5.59 3.09 -17.40
C VAL A 338 4.97 1.98 -18.25
N GLU A 339 5.36 1.90 -19.52
CA GLU A 339 4.99 0.78 -20.39
C GLU A 339 5.64 -0.51 -19.87
N THR A 340 4.81 -1.44 -19.40
CA THR A 340 5.25 -2.74 -18.87
C THR A 340 5.03 -3.88 -19.87
N GLY A 341 4.27 -3.63 -20.94
CA GLY A 341 4.09 -4.61 -22.01
C GLY A 341 3.52 -4.01 -23.28
N ARG A 342 3.97 -4.55 -24.41
CA ARG A 342 3.44 -4.28 -25.75
C ARG A 342 3.34 -5.59 -26.50
N GLU A 343 2.17 -5.89 -27.04
CA GLU A 343 1.88 -7.12 -27.78
C GLU A 343 1.13 -6.77 -29.06
N ARG A 344 1.61 -7.24 -30.22
CA ARG A 344 0.84 -7.13 -31.46
C ARG A 344 -0.26 -8.17 -31.46
N ILE A 345 -1.49 -7.73 -31.71
CA ILE A 345 -2.69 -8.54 -31.75
C ILE A 345 -3.23 -8.55 -33.17
N VAL A 346 -3.45 -9.76 -33.70
CA VAL A 346 -4.15 -9.96 -34.97
C VAL A 346 -5.33 -10.91 -34.72
N ASP A 347 -6.55 -10.40 -34.88
CA ASP A 347 -7.79 -11.16 -34.71
C ASP A 347 -8.62 -11.11 -36.00
N TYR A 348 -9.29 -12.21 -36.34
CA TYR A 348 -10.15 -12.34 -37.51
C TYR A 348 -11.60 -12.57 -37.08
N GLU A 349 -12.55 -11.99 -37.80
CA GLU A 349 -13.97 -12.11 -37.47
C GLU A 349 -14.81 -12.20 -38.75
N ALA A 350 -15.75 -13.14 -38.83
CA ALA A 350 -16.66 -13.23 -39.96
C ALA A 350 -17.79 -12.20 -39.86
N PHE A 351 -18.27 -11.70 -41.00
CA PHE A 351 -19.40 -10.75 -41.05
C PHE A 351 -20.65 -11.31 -40.36
N GLY A 352 -21.27 -10.49 -39.50
CA GLY A 352 -22.46 -10.84 -38.72
C GLY A 352 -22.19 -11.77 -37.53
N ARG A 353 -20.92 -12.04 -37.18
CA ARG A 353 -20.52 -12.81 -36.00
C ARG A 353 -19.79 -11.91 -34.99
N HIS A 354 -19.59 -12.45 -33.78
CA HIS A 354 -18.85 -11.78 -32.68
C HIS A 354 -17.63 -12.59 -32.20
N GLU A 355 -17.33 -13.71 -32.86
CA GLU A 355 -16.22 -14.60 -32.48
C GLU A 355 -14.91 -14.05 -33.05
N LEU A 356 -13.96 -13.71 -32.17
CA LEU A 356 -12.63 -13.29 -32.55
C LEU A 356 -11.68 -14.49 -32.65
N LEU A 357 -11.19 -14.74 -33.85
CA LEU A 357 -10.26 -15.83 -34.19
C LEU A 357 -8.83 -15.30 -34.15
N ARG A 358 -8.10 -15.60 -33.07
CA ARG A 358 -6.74 -15.11 -32.83
C ARG A 358 -5.73 -15.74 -33.77
N GLU A 359 -4.95 -14.94 -34.48
CA GLU A 359 -3.82 -15.42 -35.29
C GLU A 359 -2.88 -16.32 -34.46
N GLY A 360 -2.55 -17.49 -35.00
CA GLY A 360 -1.82 -18.57 -34.30
C GLY A 360 -2.71 -19.73 -33.88
N THR A 361 -4.04 -19.54 -33.79
CA THR A 361 -5.00 -20.57 -33.35
C THR A 361 -5.62 -21.38 -34.50
N GLN A 362 -5.22 -21.15 -35.75
CA GLN A 362 -5.80 -21.75 -36.96
C GLN A 362 -5.89 -23.28 -36.90
N HIS A 363 -4.80 -23.94 -36.50
CA HIS A 363 -4.74 -25.40 -36.46
C HIS A 363 -5.57 -26.00 -35.33
N GLU A 364 -5.62 -25.33 -34.19
CA GLU A 364 -6.33 -25.82 -33.00
C GLU A 364 -7.84 -25.66 -33.14
N LEU A 365 -8.28 -24.50 -33.62
CA LEU A 365 -9.69 -24.18 -33.79
C LEU A 365 -10.21 -24.53 -35.20
N GLY A 366 -9.35 -24.93 -36.13
CA GLY A 366 -9.73 -25.40 -37.47
C GLY A 366 -10.19 -24.30 -38.45
N TRP A 367 -9.75 -23.06 -38.26
CA TRP A 367 -10.08 -21.93 -39.14
C TRP A 367 -8.89 -21.52 -40.00
N PHE A 368 -9.14 -20.94 -41.19
CA PHE A 368 -8.08 -20.44 -42.07
C PHE A 368 -8.61 -19.44 -43.10
N VAL A 369 -7.72 -18.63 -43.65
CA VAL A 369 -8.00 -17.78 -44.82
C VAL A 369 -7.44 -18.46 -46.05
N TYR A 370 -8.24 -18.56 -47.13
CA TYR A 370 -7.78 -19.09 -48.41
C TYR A 370 -8.28 -18.22 -49.56
N ASN A 371 -7.55 -18.25 -50.67
CA ASN A 371 -7.92 -17.53 -51.87
C ASN A 371 -8.58 -18.48 -52.88
N ASN A 372 -9.76 -18.10 -53.37
CA ASN A 372 -10.44 -18.72 -54.50
C ASN A 372 -11.12 -17.63 -55.32
N GLU A 373 -10.38 -17.00 -56.24
CA GLU A 373 -10.67 -15.73 -56.92
C GLU A 373 -10.69 -14.51 -55.97
N SER A 374 -11.12 -14.68 -54.72
CA SER A 374 -11.05 -13.69 -53.63
C SER A 374 -10.74 -14.39 -52.29
N ASP A 375 -10.37 -13.62 -51.27
CA ASP A 375 -10.02 -14.15 -49.95
C ASP A 375 -11.28 -14.48 -49.14
N HIS A 376 -11.35 -15.72 -48.67
CA HIS A 376 -12.44 -16.23 -47.84
C HIS A 376 -11.92 -16.58 -46.44
N LEU A 377 -12.63 -16.15 -45.41
CA LEU A 377 -12.43 -16.63 -44.06
C LEU A 377 -13.26 -17.89 -43.84
N ARG A 378 -12.62 -19.04 -43.64
CA ARG A 378 -13.30 -20.27 -43.22
C ARG A 378 -13.27 -20.37 -41.71
N THR A 379 -14.44 -20.31 -41.08
CA THR A 379 -14.61 -20.40 -39.62
C THR A 379 -14.66 -21.86 -39.13
N PRO A 380 -14.53 -22.13 -37.82
CA PRO A 380 -14.45 -23.49 -37.26
C PRO A 380 -15.61 -24.44 -37.61
N ASP A 381 -16.79 -23.89 -37.86
CA ASP A 381 -17.98 -24.64 -38.32
C ASP A 381 -17.89 -25.11 -39.79
N GLY A 382 -16.81 -24.77 -40.49
CA GLY A 382 -16.55 -25.15 -41.87
C GLY A 382 -17.17 -24.23 -42.91
N VAL A 383 -17.87 -23.16 -42.50
CA VAL A 383 -18.49 -22.18 -43.40
C VAL A 383 -17.46 -21.16 -43.88
N ALA A 384 -17.49 -20.84 -45.18
CA ALA A 384 -16.64 -19.83 -45.78
C ALA A 384 -17.39 -18.50 -45.92
N HIS A 385 -16.75 -17.42 -45.51
CA HIS A 385 -17.31 -16.07 -45.54
C HIS A 385 -16.54 -15.19 -46.53
N GLU A 386 -17.26 -14.63 -47.51
CA GLU A 386 -16.72 -13.66 -48.47
C GLU A 386 -16.54 -12.27 -47.82
N ASN A 387 -17.37 -11.92 -46.83
CA ASN A 387 -17.25 -10.70 -46.04
C ASN A 387 -16.69 -11.03 -44.63
N TRP A 388 -15.61 -10.37 -44.24
CA TRP A 388 -14.95 -10.60 -42.96
C TRP A 388 -14.04 -9.44 -42.56
N HIS A 389 -13.70 -9.38 -41.28
CA HIS A 389 -12.88 -8.33 -40.68
C HIS A 389 -11.55 -8.90 -40.15
N LYS A 390 -10.51 -8.09 -40.20
CA LYS A 390 -9.22 -8.33 -39.54
C LYS A 390 -8.87 -7.15 -38.67
N TYR A 391 -8.72 -7.40 -37.38
CA TYR A 391 -8.21 -6.45 -36.39
C TYR A 391 -6.70 -6.63 -36.31
N ASP A 392 -5.92 -5.57 -36.53
CA ASP A 392 -4.45 -5.58 -36.41
C ASP A 392 -4.04 -4.36 -35.58
N TYR A 393 -3.63 -4.57 -34.33
CA TYR A 393 -3.34 -3.48 -33.41
C TYR A 393 -2.25 -3.86 -32.39
N GLU A 394 -1.61 -2.86 -31.82
CA GLU A 394 -0.67 -3.06 -30.72
C GLU A 394 -1.40 -2.84 -29.38
N LYS A 395 -1.50 -3.89 -28.57
CA LYS A 395 -2.01 -3.79 -27.21
C LYS A 395 -0.88 -3.30 -26.30
N VAL A 396 -1.05 -2.11 -25.75
CA VAL A 396 -0.11 -1.48 -24.82
C VAL A 396 -0.64 -1.61 -23.39
N THR A 397 0.22 -2.04 -22.48
CA THR A 397 -0.03 -2.07 -21.04
C THR A 397 0.92 -1.12 -20.35
N GLN A 398 0.36 -0.19 -19.58
CA GLN A 398 1.11 0.72 -18.73
C GLN A 398 0.73 0.50 -17.27
N GLU A 399 1.71 0.53 -16.37
CA GLU A 399 1.49 0.38 -14.94
C GLU A 399 2.22 1.49 -14.18
N THR A 400 1.60 1.95 -13.10
CA THR A 400 2.20 2.98 -12.25
C THR A 400 3.35 2.37 -11.45
N GLN A 401 4.54 2.97 -11.54
CA GLN A 401 5.74 2.57 -10.81
C GLN A 401 6.21 3.69 -9.88
N VAL A 402 6.73 3.32 -8.70
CA VAL A 402 7.32 4.27 -7.74
C VAL A 402 8.74 4.63 -8.18
N THR A 403 8.98 5.91 -8.43
CA THR A 403 10.30 6.46 -8.83
C THR A 403 11.02 7.18 -7.70
N GLY A 404 10.32 7.50 -6.61
CA GLY A 404 10.89 8.06 -5.39
C GLY A 404 9.96 7.83 -4.20
N THR A 405 10.51 7.58 -3.01
CA THR A 405 9.72 7.39 -1.78
C THR A 405 10.60 7.54 -0.55
N ALA A 406 10.09 8.20 0.49
CA ALA A 406 10.72 8.29 1.80
C ALA A 406 9.62 8.25 2.87
N PRO A 407 9.12 7.05 3.23
CA PRO A 407 8.01 6.93 4.17
C PRO A 407 8.45 7.32 5.58
N ALA A 408 7.61 8.08 6.27
CA ALA A 408 7.80 8.37 7.68
C ALA A 408 7.53 7.12 8.54
N LYS A 409 8.27 6.96 9.64
CA LYS A 409 8.18 5.78 10.52
C LYS A 409 8.00 6.20 11.98
N ILE A 410 6.96 5.65 12.63
CA ILE A 410 6.78 5.69 14.09
C ILE A 410 6.82 4.25 14.59
N ILE A 411 7.82 3.90 15.40
CA ILE A 411 8.10 2.51 15.77
C ILE A 411 8.27 2.38 17.29
N ALA A 412 7.54 1.46 17.91
CA ALA A 412 7.79 1.02 19.28
C ALA A 412 8.23 -0.45 19.29
N GLY A 413 9.28 -0.78 20.03
CA GLY A 413 9.71 -2.16 20.23
C GLY A 413 8.79 -2.96 21.16
N SER A 414 8.00 -2.28 22.00
CA SER A 414 6.96 -2.84 22.86
C SER A 414 5.60 -2.19 22.51
N ASP A 415 4.84 -1.74 23.52
CA ASP A 415 3.53 -1.11 23.34
C ASP A 415 3.64 0.32 22.78
N LEU A 416 2.72 0.68 21.88
CA LEU A 416 2.53 2.04 21.37
C LEU A 416 1.11 2.51 21.69
N ILE A 417 1.00 3.60 22.44
CA ILE A 417 -0.27 4.26 22.76
C ILE A 417 -0.30 5.62 22.06
N ILE A 418 -1.34 5.84 21.24
CA ILE A 418 -1.63 7.12 20.60
C ILE A 418 -2.97 7.61 21.13
N ASP A 419 -2.92 8.67 21.95
CA ASP A 419 -4.10 9.36 22.45
C ASP A 419 -4.23 10.70 21.72
N SER A 420 -5.20 10.78 20.81
CA SER A 420 -5.31 11.89 19.86
C SER A 420 -6.72 12.37 19.57
N LYS A 421 -6.85 13.55 18.95
CA LYS A 421 -8.12 13.94 18.31
C LYS A 421 -8.19 13.37 16.91
N ALA A 422 -7.06 13.38 16.17
CA ALA A 422 -6.96 12.90 14.79
C ALA A 422 -5.59 12.29 14.50
N VAL A 423 -5.59 11.15 13.80
CA VAL A 423 -4.36 10.50 13.31
C VAL A 423 -4.42 10.39 11.79
N PHE A 424 -3.38 10.88 11.12
CA PHE A 424 -3.18 10.77 9.69
C PHE A 424 -1.88 10.00 9.43
N ASN A 425 -2.01 8.84 8.80
CA ASN A 425 -0.91 8.04 8.32
C ASN A 425 -1.01 7.90 6.81
N SER A 426 -0.21 8.68 6.08
CA SER A 426 -0.28 8.79 4.63
C SER A 426 0.98 8.20 3.99
N ASP A 427 0.81 7.08 3.28
CA ASP A 427 1.89 6.33 2.63
C ASP A 427 3.10 6.04 3.55
N SER A 428 2.84 5.91 4.85
CA SER A 428 3.82 5.86 5.94
C SER A 428 3.49 4.76 6.94
N ARG A 429 4.33 4.56 7.96
CA ARG A 429 4.26 3.38 8.85
C ARG A 429 4.17 3.76 10.31
N ILE A 430 3.23 3.13 11.03
CA ILE A 430 3.10 3.14 12.49
C ILE A 430 3.09 1.69 12.97
N ILE A 431 4.14 1.27 13.70
CA ILE A 431 4.38 -0.14 14.03
C ILE A 431 4.68 -0.28 15.53
N ALA A 432 3.99 -1.21 16.19
CA ALA A 432 4.29 -1.65 17.55
C ALA A 432 4.79 -3.10 17.55
N GLY A 433 5.81 -3.41 18.35
CA GLY A 433 6.22 -4.78 18.63
C GLY A 433 5.23 -5.51 19.54
N GLY A 434 4.62 -4.78 20.47
CA GLY A 434 3.59 -5.24 21.41
C GLY A 434 2.19 -4.80 20.98
N ASN A 435 1.45 -4.18 21.90
CA ASN A 435 0.11 -3.67 21.64
C ASN A 435 0.17 -2.31 20.95
N LEU A 436 -0.57 -2.14 19.86
CA LEU A 436 -0.88 -0.84 19.27
C LEU A 436 -2.27 -0.40 19.75
N LEU A 437 -2.34 0.64 20.58
CA LEU A 437 -3.59 1.26 21.01
C LEU A 437 -3.72 2.66 20.39
N VAL A 438 -4.71 2.84 19.54
CA VAL A 438 -5.06 4.13 18.96
C VAL A 438 -6.42 4.57 19.51
N GLN A 439 -6.44 5.74 20.13
CA GLN A 439 -7.64 6.39 20.64
C GLN A 439 -7.80 7.74 19.93
N THR A 440 -8.90 7.92 19.22
CA THR A 440 -9.23 9.19 18.54
C THR A 440 -10.62 9.71 18.86
N GLU A 441 -10.76 11.03 18.76
CA GLU A 441 -12.04 11.74 18.89
C GLU A 441 -12.71 11.88 17.51
N LYS A 442 -13.56 12.89 17.33
CA LYS A 442 -14.45 13.06 16.15
C LYS A 442 -13.75 13.12 14.80
N ASP A 443 -12.53 13.65 14.76
CA ASP A 443 -11.77 13.83 13.52
C ASP A 443 -11.23 12.50 12.95
N GLY A 444 -11.28 11.42 13.73
CA GLY A 444 -11.12 10.06 13.25
C GLY A 444 -9.67 9.57 13.10
N LEU A 445 -9.53 8.45 12.39
CA LEU A 445 -8.26 7.86 11.98
C LEU A 445 -8.26 7.71 10.46
N HIS A 446 -7.22 8.21 9.81
CA HIS A 446 -7.01 8.16 8.36
C HIS A 446 -5.72 7.38 8.09
N ASN A 447 -5.85 6.13 7.65
CA ASN A 447 -4.74 5.31 7.18
C ASN A 447 -4.83 5.17 5.66
N GLU A 448 -4.17 6.07 4.95
CA GLU A 448 -4.42 6.30 3.53
C GLU A 448 -3.17 6.05 2.70
N GLN A 449 -3.28 5.19 1.69
CA GLN A 449 -2.24 4.96 0.70
C GLN A 449 -2.63 5.50 -0.67
N THR A 450 -1.61 5.80 -1.46
CA THR A 450 -1.75 6.16 -2.87
C THR A 450 -1.82 4.88 -3.71
N PHE A 451 -2.90 4.73 -4.50
CA PHE A 451 -3.05 3.66 -5.48
C PHE A 451 -2.48 4.07 -6.83
N GLY A 452 -1.89 3.10 -7.51
CA GLY A 452 -1.47 3.17 -8.89
C GLY A 452 -2.58 2.72 -9.82
N GLU A 453 -2.41 3.06 -11.09
CA GLU A 453 -3.30 2.60 -12.15
C GLU A 453 -2.59 1.64 -13.12
N LYS A 454 -3.36 0.68 -13.64
CA LYS A 454 -3.01 -0.13 -14.81
C LYS A 454 -3.83 0.33 -16.01
N LYS A 455 -3.19 0.73 -17.09
CA LYS A 455 -3.87 1.08 -18.34
C LYS A 455 -3.61 0.04 -19.40
N VAL A 456 -4.67 -0.41 -20.06
CA VAL A 456 -4.61 -1.29 -21.21
C VAL A 456 -5.37 -0.64 -22.36
N PHE A 457 -4.68 -0.37 -23.45
CA PHE A 457 -5.26 0.30 -24.63
C PHE A 457 -4.59 -0.19 -25.91
N SER A 458 -5.09 0.25 -27.05
CA SER A 458 -4.52 -0.08 -28.36
C SER A 458 -3.83 1.12 -28.99
N GLU A 459 -2.67 0.89 -29.61
CA GLU A 459 -2.00 1.82 -30.52
C GLU A 459 -1.89 1.21 -31.92
N ASN A 460 -1.63 2.06 -32.92
CA ASN A 460 -1.39 1.66 -34.31
C ASN A 460 -2.46 0.71 -34.90
N GLY A 461 -3.70 0.79 -34.38
CA GLY A 461 -4.75 -0.15 -34.71
C GLY A 461 -5.38 0.12 -36.06
N LYS A 462 -5.58 -0.96 -36.83
CA LYS A 462 -6.32 -0.99 -38.09
C LYS A 462 -7.38 -2.07 -38.03
N LEU A 463 -8.59 -1.69 -38.43
CA LEU A 463 -9.65 -2.64 -38.76
C LEU A 463 -9.74 -2.71 -40.28
N HIS A 464 -9.45 -3.89 -40.83
CA HIS A 464 -9.61 -4.17 -42.24
C HIS A 464 -10.94 -4.86 -42.48
N ASN A 465 -11.66 -4.41 -43.50
CA ASN A 465 -12.87 -5.04 -44.03
C ASN A 465 -12.54 -5.64 -45.40
N TYR A 466 -12.82 -6.92 -45.57
CA TYR A 466 -12.63 -7.68 -46.79
C TYR A 466 -13.97 -8.12 -47.35
N TRP A 467 -14.12 -8.05 -48.68
CA TRP A 467 -15.30 -8.53 -49.40
C TRP A 467 -14.91 -9.07 -50.77
N ARG A 468 -15.81 -9.81 -51.42
CA ARG A 468 -15.61 -10.23 -52.82
C ARG A 468 -15.97 -9.11 -53.80
N ALA A 469 -14.98 -8.50 -54.44
CA ALA A 469 -15.19 -7.49 -55.46
C ALA A 469 -15.46 -8.14 -56.83
N ARG A 470 -16.74 -8.24 -57.20
CA ARG A 470 -17.13 -8.87 -58.48
C ARG A 470 -16.72 -8.03 -59.69
N ARG A 471 -16.11 -8.67 -60.70
CA ARG A 471 -15.64 -8.02 -61.93
C ARG A 471 -16.09 -8.79 -63.18
N LYS A 472 -15.80 -8.25 -64.37
CA LYS A 472 -16.04 -8.96 -65.63
C LYS A 472 -14.86 -9.91 -65.87
N GLY A 473 -15.11 -11.21 -65.90
CA GLY A 473 -14.08 -12.24 -66.09
C GLY A 473 -13.72 -12.90 -64.75
N HIS A 474 -12.69 -12.37 -64.08
CA HIS A 474 -12.22 -12.86 -62.77
C HIS A 474 -12.52 -11.84 -61.67
N ASP A 475 -12.95 -12.32 -60.51
CA ASP A 475 -13.16 -11.51 -59.32
C ASP A 475 -11.84 -11.23 -58.58
N GLU A 476 -11.87 -10.30 -57.63
CA GLU A 476 -10.73 -9.95 -56.78
C GLU A 476 -11.18 -9.72 -55.33
N THR A 477 -10.25 -9.71 -54.38
CA THR A 477 -10.52 -9.29 -53.00
C THR A 477 -10.67 -7.77 -52.92
N GLY A 478 -11.84 -7.31 -52.52
CA GLY A 478 -12.05 -5.92 -52.11
C GLY A 478 -11.54 -5.70 -50.70
N HIS A 479 -10.93 -4.54 -50.45
CA HIS A 479 -10.32 -4.19 -49.18
C HIS A 479 -10.57 -2.73 -48.83
N ARG A 480 -10.85 -2.48 -47.57
CA ARG A 480 -10.87 -1.15 -46.97
C ARG A 480 -10.36 -1.24 -45.55
N GLU A 481 -9.74 -0.17 -45.08
CA GLU A 481 -9.34 -0.05 -43.69
C GLU A 481 -9.91 1.19 -43.03
N GLN A 482 -10.04 1.10 -41.70
CA GLN A 482 -10.25 2.23 -40.81
C GLN A 482 -9.29 2.12 -39.64
N ASN A 483 -9.05 3.24 -38.97
CA ASN A 483 -8.33 3.21 -37.70
C ASN A 483 -9.15 2.43 -36.68
N TYR A 484 -8.48 1.67 -35.82
CA TYR A 484 -9.06 0.90 -34.75
C TYR A 484 -8.48 1.35 -33.42
N THR A 485 -9.33 1.72 -32.47
CA THR A 485 -8.92 2.15 -31.13
C THR A 485 -9.87 1.60 -30.09
N LEU A 486 -9.33 0.74 -29.21
CA LEU A 486 -10.00 0.25 -28.02
C LEU A 486 -10.16 1.37 -26.99
N PRO A 487 -11.32 1.47 -26.32
CA PRO A 487 -11.46 2.30 -25.13
C PRO A 487 -10.46 1.85 -24.06
N GLU A 488 -9.80 2.80 -23.38
CA GLU A 488 -8.80 2.47 -22.36
C GLU A 488 -9.42 1.69 -21.20
N GLU A 489 -8.86 0.54 -20.85
CA GLU A 489 -9.19 -0.19 -19.62
C GLU A 489 -8.24 0.29 -18.50
N ILE A 490 -8.79 0.82 -17.40
CA ILE A 490 -8.07 1.50 -16.30
C ILE A 490 -8.30 0.81 -14.94
N THR A 491 -7.48 -0.20 -14.67
CA THR A 491 -7.14 -0.73 -13.34
C THR A 491 -6.87 0.25 -12.21
N ARG A 492 -7.53 0.29 -11.05
CA ARG A 492 -7.04 0.99 -9.82
C ARG A 492 -6.81 0.05 -8.63
N ASP A 493 -6.38 -1.17 -8.93
CA ASP A 493 -6.07 -2.23 -7.97
C ASP A 493 -4.58 -2.32 -7.61
N ILE A 494 -3.71 -1.58 -8.31
CA ILE A 494 -2.28 -1.57 -8.01
C ILE A 494 -2.04 -0.76 -6.74
N SER A 495 -1.93 -1.43 -5.61
CA SER A 495 -1.28 -0.79 -4.46
C SER A 495 0.20 -0.61 -4.78
N LEU A 496 0.64 0.64 -4.82
CA LEU A 496 2.05 1.02 -5.05
C LEU A 496 2.98 0.60 -3.91
N GLY A 497 2.37 0.13 -2.83
CA GLY A 497 3.00 -0.36 -1.63
C GLY A 497 2.77 -1.84 -1.35
N SER A 498 2.13 -2.64 -2.22
CA SER A 498 1.97 -4.06 -1.93
C SER A 498 2.31 -4.95 -3.12
N PHE A 499 3.25 -5.87 -2.92
CA PHE A 499 3.43 -7.02 -3.80
C PHE A 499 3.60 -8.27 -2.92
N ALA A 500 2.51 -8.72 -2.31
CA ALA A 500 2.36 -10.10 -1.91
C ALA A 500 0.87 -10.42 -1.77
N TYR A 501 0.41 -11.41 -2.56
CA TYR A 501 -0.86 -12.12 -2.48
C TYR A 501 -2.02 -11.70 -3.41
N GLU A 502 -1.86 -11.91 -4.72
CA GLU A 502 -2.96 -12.03 -5.70
C GLU A 502 -3.23 -13.50 -6.11
N SER A 503 -3.17 -14.45 -5.18
CA SER A 503 -3.46 -15.85 -5.51
C SER A 503 -4.95 -16.22 -5.51
N HIS A 504 -5.84 -15.27 -5.19
CA HIS A 504 -7.27 -15.57 -4.98
C HIS A 504 -8.21 -15.06 -6.06
N SER A 505 -7.79 -14.12 -6.92
CA SER A 505 -8.59 -13.71 -8.08
C SER A 505 -8.52 -14.74 -9.22
N LYS A 506 -7.40 -15.47 -9.38
CA LYS A 506 -7.22 -16.46 -10.46
C LYS A 506 -7.77 -17.86 -10.17
N ALA A 507 -8.08 -18.19 -8.91
CA ALA A 507 -8.41 -19.56 -8.52
C ALA A 507 -9.90 -19.92 -8.55
N LEU A 508 -10.82 -18.96 -8.74
CA LEU A 508 -12.27 -19.21 -8.71
C LEU A 508 -13.08 -18.74 -9.94
N SER A 509 -12.48 -18.07 -10.93
CA SER A 509 -13.14 -17.86 -12.25
C SER A 509 -13.33 -19.15 -13.07
N ARG A 510 -13.11 -20.34 -12.49
CA ARG A 510 -13.31 -21.63 -13.19
C ARG A 510 -14.76 -22.11 -13.24
N HIS A 511 -15.72 -21.39 -12.66
CA HIS A 511 -17.13 -21.77 -12.71
C HIS A 511 -18.01 -20.63 -13.26
N ALA A 512 -17.63 -20.07 -14.40
CA ALA A 512 -18.66 -19.73 -15.38
C ALA A 512 -19.19 -21.07 -15.92
N PRO A 513 -20.51 -21.31 -16.02
CA PRO A 513 -21.03 -22.53 -16.63
C PRO A 513 -20.50 -22.61 -18.05
N SER A 514 -19.63 -23.59 -18.28
CA SER A 514 -19.10 -23.93 -19.57
C SER A 514 -20.24 -24.40 -20.45
N GLN A 515 -20.53 -23.65 -21.50
CA GLN A 515 -21.14 -24.20 -22.68
C GLN A 515 -20.16 -24.02 -23.84
N GLY A 516 -19.25 -25.00 -23.94
CA GLY A 516 -18.54 -25.44 -25.15
C GLY A 516 -17.88 -24.40 -26.06
N THR A 517 -16.62 -24.07 -25.76
CA THR A 517 -15.48 -24.18 -26.70
C THR A 517 -14.19 -24.03 -25.90
N GLU A 518 -13.31 -25.02 -25.99
CA GLU A 518 -11.93 -24.91 -25.50
C GLU A 518 -11.24 -23.75 -26.24
N LEU A 519 -10.65 -22.82 -25.48
CA LEU A 519 -9.74 -21.83 -26.04
C LEU A 519 -8.28 -22.29 -25.86
N PRO A 520 -7.46 -22.15 -26.90
CA PRO A 520 -6.07 -22.58 -27.01
C PRO A 520 -5.12 -22.40 -25.84
N GLN A 521 -4.49 -23.51 -25.46
CA GLN A 521 -3.21 -23.50 -24.75
C GLN A 521 -2.08 -23.21 -25.75
N SER A 522 -1.58 -21.97 -25.81
CA SER A 522 -0.26 -21.73 -26.38
C SER A 522 0.49 -20.59 -25.69
N ASN A 523 1.62 -20.97 -25.10
CA ASN A 523 2.86 -20.22 -24.89
C ASN A 523 2.75 -18.72 -24.54
N ARG A 524 2.80 -18.43 -23.24
CA ARG A 524 3.41 -17.20 -22.71
C ARG A 524 4.52 -17.56 -21.73
N ASP A 525 5.63 -18.02 -22.28
CA ASP A 525 6.93 -17.78 -21.66
C ASP A 525 7.30 -16.31 -21.89
N ASN A 526 7.88 -15.68 -20.87
CA ASN A 526 8.52 -14.36 -20.86
C ASN A 526 7.66 -13.13 -20.48
N ILE A 527 7.02 -13.15 -19.30
CA ILE A 527 7.04 -11.98 -18.39
C ILE A 527 7.24 -12.51 -16.97
N ARG A 528 8.26 -11.98 -16.29
CA ARG A 528 8.69 -12.25 -14.91
C ARG A 528 7.52 -12.07 -13.92
N THR A 529 6.66 -13.06 -13.84
CA THR A 529 5.79 -13.31 -12.71
C THR A 529 6.55 -14.28 -11.83
N ALA A 530 6.95 -13.83 -10.65
CA ALA A 530 7.36 -14.73 -9.59
C ALA A 530 6.19 -15.71 -9.36
N LYS A 531 6.27 -16.88 -10.00
CA LYS A 531 5.52 -18.06 -9.59
C LYS A 531 5.67 -18.15 -8.07
N SER A 532 4.53 -18.28 -7.40
CA SER A 532 4.36 -18.36 -5.96
C SER A 532 5.18 -19.50 -5.34
N ASN A 533 6.48 -19.31 -5.18
CA ASN A 533 7.40 -20.23 -4.50
C ASN A 533 7.64 -19.81 -3.03
N GLY A 534 6.61 -19.26 -2.38
CA GLY A 534 6.51 -19.25 -0.91
C GLY A 534 7.53 -18.42 -0.13
N ILE A 535 8.35 -17.55 -0.75
CA ILE A 535 9.32 -16.69 -0.05
C ILE A 535 9.27 -15.26 -0.57
N SER A 536 9.29 -14.30 0.36
CA SER A 536 9.25 -12.87 0.09
C SER A 536 10.65 -12.29 0.25
N LEU A 537 11.02 -11.38 -0.64
CA LEU A 537 12.30 -10.65 -0.62
C LEU A 537 12.03 -9.14 -0.50
N PRO A 538 12.92 -8.38 0.17
CA PRO A 538 12.81 -6.93 0.20
C PRO A 538 12.84 -6.39 -1.23
N TYR A 539 11.79 -5.67 -1.62
CA TYR A 539 11.71 -5.04 -2.93
C TYR A 539 12.56 -3.76 -2.93
N THR A 540 13.67 -3.75 -3.67
CA THR A 540 14.46 -2.54 -3.90
C THR A 540 14.15 -1.99 -5.30
N PRO A 541 13.32 -0.94 -5.44
CA PRO A 541 13.10 -0.28 -6.73
C PRO A 541 14.36 0.40 -7.27
N ASN A 542 15.34 0.67 -6.40
CA ASN A 542 16.63 1.25 -6.75
C ASN A 542 17.72 0.17 -6.89
N SER A 543 18.63 0.37 -7.84
CA SER A 543 19.82 -0.47 -8.04
C SER A 543 20.82 -0.42 -6.86
N PHE A 544 20.66 0.54 -5.92
CA PHE A 544 21.54 0.77 -4.78
C PHE A 544 20.77 0.77 -3.44
N THR A 545 21.36 0.19 -2.39
CA THR A 545 20.85 0.27 -1.00
C THR A 545 21.12 1.69 -0.45
N PRO A 546 20.10 2.42 0.05
CA PRO A 546 20.30 3.74 0.65
C PRO A 546 21.11 3.65 1.96
N LEU A 547 22.11 4.53 2.12
CA LEU A 547 22.86 4.70 3.36
C LEU A 547 22.07 5.58 4.35
N PRO A 548 22.31 5.46 5.67
CA PRO A 548 21.57 6.26 6.64
C PRO A 548 21.95 7.73 6.52
N GLY A 549 20.94 8.61 6.60
CA GLY A 549 21.15 10.06 6.51
C GLY A 549 21.20 10.80 7.86
N SER A 550 20.91 10.13 8.98
CA SER A 550 20.92 10.76 10.31
C SER A 550 22.34 10.94 10.87
N SER A 551 22.58 12.04 11.59
CA SER A 551 23.84 12.38 12.27
C SER A 551 24.23 11.42 13.40
N LEU A 552 23.36 10.48 13.77
CA LEU A 552 23.70 9.36 14.65
C LEU A 552 24.67 8.38 13.98
N TYR A 553 24.69 8.30 12.65
CA TYR A 553 25.51 7.36 11.90
C TYR A 553 26.65 8.07 11.17
N ILE A 554 27.84 7.47 11.22
CA ILE A 554 29.07 7.96 10.61
C ILE A 554 29.41 7.01 9.45
N ILE A 555 29.43 7.54 8.24
CA ILE A 555 29.87 6.78 7.05
C ILE A 555 31.39 6.90 6.98
N ASN A 556 32.12 5.81 7.22
CA ASN A 556 33.58 5.78 7.29
C ASN A 556 34.19 4.78 6.29
N PRO A 557 34.46 5.19 5.04
CA PRO A 557 35.06 4.33 4.02
C PRO A 557 36.45 3.78 4.38
N ALA A 558 37.18 4.43 5.31
CA ALA A 558 38.52 4.03 5.73
C ALA A 558 38.52 2.94 6.81
N ASN A 559 37.40 2.72 7.52
CA ASN A 559 37.29 1.66 8.52
C ASN A 559 37.36 0.28 7.84
N LYS A 560 38.20 -0.62 8.38
CA LYS A 560 38.42 -1.97 7.81
C LYS A 560 37.31 -2.96 8.13
N GLY A 561 36.57 -2.77 9.23
CA GLY A 561 35.55 -3.73 9.70
C GLY A 561 34.18 -3.51 9.07
N TYR A 562 33.69 -2.27 9.11
CA TYR A 562 32.36 -1.88 8.64
C TYR A 562 32.37 -0.49 8.02
N LEU A 563 31.40 -0.20 7.13
CA LEU A 563 31.26 1.11 6.48
C LEU A 563 30.49 2.12 7.33
N VAL A 564 29.39 1.69 7.95
CA VAL A 564 28.53 2.53 8.79
C VAL A 564 28.83 2.27 10.26
N GLU A 565 29.20 3.32 11.00
CA GLU A 565 29.44 3.28 12.43
C GLU A 565 28.37 4.09 13.16
N THR A 566 27.78 3.55 14.21
CA THR A 566 26.95 4.34 15.12
C THR A 566 27.86 5.22 15.96
N ASP A 567 27.52 6.50 16.16
CA ASP A 567 28.35 7.45 16.91
C ASP A 567 28.85 6.80 18.23
N PRO A 568 30.16 6.63 18.41
CA PRO A 568 30.73 5.95 19.58
C PRO A 568 30.32 6.59 20.90
N ARG A 569 29.99 7.90 20.91
CA ARG A 569 29.49 8.60 22.10
C ARG A 569 28.10 8.10 22.52
N PHE A 570 27.33 7.58 21.57
CA PHE A 570 26.02 6.99 21.82
C PHE A 570 26.10 5.48 22.09
N ALA A 571 26.83 4.70 21.28
CA ALA A 571 26.71 3.24 21.27
C ALA A 571 27.70 2.47 22.18
N ASN A 572 28.81 3.07 22.65
CA ASN A 572 29.90 2.34 23.33
C ASN A 572 29.63 1.92 24.78
N TYR A 573 28.42 2.10 25.32
CA TYR A 573 28.10 1.67 26.68
C TYR A 573 27.95 0.14 26.81
N ARG A 574 27.84 -0.59 25.70
CA ARG A 574 27.87 -2.06 25.65
C ARG A 574 28.39 -2.58 24.31
N GLN A 575 28.68 -3.87 24.24
CA GLN A 575 28.95 -4.57 22.97
C GLN A 575 27.64 -4.99 22.31
N TRP A 576 27.57 -4.87 20.99
CA TRP A 576 26.38 -5.17 20.19
C TRP A 576 26.62 -6.39 19.32
N LEU A 577 25.68 -7.34 19.30
CA LEU A 577 25.73 -8.48 18.40
C LEU A 577 25.66 -8.01 16.93
N GLY A 578 26.64 -8.40 16.13
CA GLY A 578 26.72 -8.13 14.69
C GLY A 578 26.90 -9.40 13.87
N SER A 579 26.94 -9.24 12.55
CA SER A 579 27.10 -10.33 11.59
C SER A 579 28.48 -11.01 11.61
N ASP A 580 29.45 -10.45 12.34
CA ASP A 580 30.71 -11.11 12.70
C ASP A 580 30.49 -12.40 13.49
N TYR A 581 29.39 -12.48 14.27
CA TYR A 581 28.96 -13.72 14.91
C TYR A 581 28.72 -14.86 13.91
N MET A 582 28.04 -14.56 12.78
CA MET A 582 27.76 -15.53 11.73
C MET A 582 29.03 -15.93 10.97
N LEU A 583 29.90 -14.96 10.66
CA LEU A 583 31.19 -15.21 9.99
C LEU A 583 32.09 -16.12 10.85
N GLY A 584 32.15 -15.88 12.15
CA GLY A 584 32.84 -16.74 13.11
C GLY A 584 32.25 -18.15 13.16
N SER A 585 30.91 -18.26 13.14
CA SER A 585 30.20 -19.55 13.11
C SER A 585 30.45 -20.37 11.83
N LEU A 586 30.75 -19.71 10.71
CA LEU A 586 31.14 -20.33 9.44
C LEU A 586 32.65 -20.55 9.31
N LYS A 587 33.45 -20.12 10.29
CA LYS A 587 34.93 -20.21 10.30
C LYS A 587 35.57 -19.54 9.08
N LEU A 588 35.02 -18.40 8.64
CA LEU A 588 35.56 -17.61 7.53
C LEU A 588 36.58 -16.60 8.04
N ASP A 589 37.67 -16.39 7.29
CA ASP A 589 38.67 -15.37 7.59
C ASP A 589 38.14 -13.97 7.21
N PRO A 590 37.94 -13.05 8.18
CA PRO A 590 37.45 -11.70 7.90
C PRO A 590 38.35 -10.90 6.95
N ASN A 591 39.65 -11.23 6.85
CA ASN A 591 40.58 -10.50 5.97
C ASN A 591 40.39 -10.80 4.48
N ASN A 592 39.72 -11.92 4.15
CA ASN A 592 39.44 -12.33 2.78
C ASN A 592 38.01 -12.01 2.34
N LEU A 593 37.26 -11.28 3.17
CA LEU A 593 35.89 -10.88 2.92
C LEU A 593 35.81 -9.37 2.70
N HIS A 594 34.78 -8.95 1.97
CA HIS A 594 34.45 -7.52 1.92
C HIS A 594 34.04 -7.03 3.31
N LYS A 595 34.26 -5.74 3.57
CA LYS A 595 33.81 -5.09 4.81
C LYS A 595 32.30 -5.22 4.97
N ARG A 596 31.83 -5.23 6.22
CA ARG A 596 30.39 -5.25 6.53
C ARG A 596 29.75 -3.90 6.24
N LEU A 597 28.43 -3.90 6.03
CA LEU A 597 27.69 -2.66 5.84
C LEU A 597 27.74 -1.78 7.09
N GLY A 598 27.56 -2.33 8.30
CA GLY A 598 27.60 -1.55 9.53
C GLY A 598 28.06 -2.30 10.77
N ASP A 599 28.12 -1.58 11.89
CA ASP A 599 28.34 -2.16 13.22
C ASP A 599 27.11 -2.95 13.72
N GLY A 600 27.24 -3.64 14.85
CA GLY A 600 26.17 -4.49 15.40
C GLY A 600 24.88 -3.74 15.72
N TYR A 601 24.99 -2.47 16.17
CA TYR A 601 23.83 -1.63 16.46
C TYR A 601 23.04 -1.32 15.18
N TYR A 602 23.74 -0.84 14.14
CA TYR A 602 23.14 -0.50 12.86
C TYR A 602 22.58 -1.74 12.15
N GLU A 603 23.30 -2.86 12.17
CA GLU A 603 22.85 -4.10 11.53
C GLU A 603 21.55 -4.65 12.16
N GLN A 604 21.41 -4.63 13.48
CA GLN A 604 20.17 -5.05 14.15
C GLN A 604 18.97 -4.21 13.70
N ARG A 605 19.13 -2.89 13.64
CA ARG A 605 18.10 -1.97 13.12
C ARG A 605 17.75 -2.29 11.67
N LEU A 606 18.75 -2.47 10.81
CA LEU A 606 18.58 -2.80 9.40
C LEU A 606 17.76 -4.10 9.21
N ILE A 607 18.01 -5.11 10.04
CA ILE A 607 17.24 -6.36 10.01
C ILE A 607 15.78 -6.13 10.40
N ASN A 608 15.53 -5.34 11.44
CA ASN A 608 14.16 -5.01 11.85
C ASN A 608 13.40 -4.21 10.78
N GLU A 609 14.09 -3.30 10.08
CA GLU A 609 13.49 -2.58 8.96
C GLU A 609 13.12 -3.52 7.81
N GLN A 610 14.01 -4.47 7.47
CA GLN A 610 13.71 -5.49 6.45
C GLN A 610 12.55 -6.40 6.87
N ILE A 611 12.47 -6.81 8.13
CA ILE A 611 11.37 -7.64 8.63
C ILE A 611 10.06 -6.86 8.60
N ALA A 612 10.06 -5.60 9.03
CA ALA A 612 8.91 -4.73 8.94
C ALA A 612 8.44 -4.58 7.49
N GLU A 613 9.36 -4.45 6.53
CA GLU A 613 9.04 -4.37 5.10
C GLU A 613 8.48 -5.66 4.51
N LEU A 614 9.00 -6.80 4.96
CA LEU A 614 8.61 -8.11 4.45
C LEU A 614 7.30 -8.63 5.06
N THR A 615 7.01 -8.23 6.31
CA THR A 615 5.96 -8.87 7.12
C THR A 615 4.95 -7.88 7.70
N GLY A 616 5.16 -6.57 7.54
CA GLY A 616 4.37 -5.53 8.16
C GLY A 616 4.48 -5.47 9.69
N HIS A 617 5.36 -6.24 10.33
CA HIS A 617 5.51 -6.28 11.78
C HIS A 617 6.95 -5.98 12.23
N ARG A 618 7.12 -5.42 13.43
CA ARG A 618 8.45 -5.05 13.97
C ARG A 618 9.40 -6.25 14.12
N ARG A 619 8.87 -7.42 14.45
CA ARG A 619 9.63 -8.68 14.65
C ARG A 619 8.98 -9.83 13.89
N LEU A 620 9.67 -10.95 13.75
CA LEU A 620 9.07 -12.22 13.35
C LEU A 620 8.28 -12.84 14.51
N ASP A 621 7.54 -13.90 14.22
CA ASP A 621 6.76 -14.62 15.22
C ASP A 621 7.66 -15.40 16.19
N GLY A 622 7.33 -15.37 17.49
CA GLY A 622 8.06 -16.06 18.55
C GLY A 622 9.22 -15.30 19.22
N TYR A 623 9.57 -14.07 18.79
CA TYR A 623 10.70 -13.32 19.36
C TYR A 623 10.27 -12.17 20.27
N GLN A 624 10.96 -11.99 21.40
CA GLN A 624 10.66 -10.94 22.39
C GLN A 624 11.53 -9.68 22.23
N ASN A 625 12.74 -9.82 21.69
CA ASN A 625 13.69 -8.72 21.51
C ASN A 625 14.49 -8.86 20.20
N ASP A 626 15.13 -7.77 19.80
CA ASP A 626 15.79 -7.64 18.49
C ASP A 626 17.08 -8.47 18.38
N GLU A 627 17.85 -8.55 19.47
CA GLU A 627 19.14 -9.27 19.49
C GLU A 627 18.93 -10.79 19.41
N GLU A 628 17.97 -11.34 20.16
CA GLU A 628 17.59 -12.75 20.11
C GLU A 628 17.13 -13.16 18.71
N GLN A 629 16.27 -12.35 18.09
CA GLN A 629 15.81 -12.56 16.72
C GLN A 629 16.99 -12.56 15.74
N PHE A 630 17.87 -11.57 15.83
CA PHE A 630 19.00 -11.47 14.92
C PHE A 630 19.93 -12.66 15.06
N LYS A 631 20.23 -13.08 16.29
CA LYS A 631 21.03 -14.27 16.57
C LYS A 631 20.40 -15.53 15.95
N ALA A 632 19.11 -15.76 16.19
CA ALA A 632 18.40 -16.92 15.67
C ALA A 632 18.38 -16.97 14.14
N LEU A 633 18.17 -15.83 13.49
CA LEU A 633 18.21 -15.73 12.03
C LEU A 633 19.60 -16.01 11.45
N MET A 634 20.67 -15.58 12.13
CA MET A 634 22.05 -15.89 11.75
C MET A 634 22.39 -17.37 11.98
N ASP A 635 21.94 -17.97 13.09
CA ASP A 635 22.11 -19.39 13.38
C ASP A 635 21.41 -20.27 12.32
N ASN A 636 20.19 -19.89 11.92
CA ASN A 636 19.46 -20.53 10.83
C ASN A 636 20.17 -20.34 9.49
N GLY A 637 20.69 -19.14 9.21
CA GLY A 637 21.48 -18.85 8.01
C GLY A 637 22.74 -19.70 7.92
N ALA A 638 23.48 -19.88 9.03
CA ALA A 638 24.66 -20.75 9.09
C ALA A 638 24.28 -22.23 8.89
N THR A 639 23.12 -22.65 9.38
CA THR A 639 22.58 -24.00 9.16
C THR A 639 22.23 -24.22 7.68
N ALA A 640 21.51 -23.29 7.06
CA ALA A 640 21.18 -23.32 5.64
C ALA A 640 22.45 -23.38 4.77
N ALA A 641 23.46 -22.56 5.08
CA ALA A 641 24.73 -22.53 4.39
C ALA A 641 25.43 -23.88 4.34
N ARG A 642 25.49 -24.59 5.47
CA ARG A 642 26.10 -25.93 5.56
C ARG A 642 25.28 -26.97 4.80
N SER A 643 23.95 -26.90 4.87
CA SER A 643 23.06 -27.88 4.24
C SER A 643 22.97 -27.74 2.72
N MET A 644 23.04 -26.50 2.20
CA MET A 644 22.87 -26.17 0.78
C MET A 644 24.18 -25.77 0.10
N ASN A 645 25.30 -25.81 0.82
CA ASN A 645 26.63 -25.40 0.36
C ASN A 645 26.65 -23.96 -0.18
N LEU A 646 26.10 -23.01 0.59
CA LEU A 646 26.04 -21.59 0.21
C LEU A 646 27.35 -20.86 0.50
N SER A 647 27.73 -19.95 -0.40
CA SER A 647 28.91 -19.10 -0.24
C SER A 647 28.52 -17.68 0.18
N VAL A 648 29.14 -17.17 1.24
CA VAL A 648 28.93 -15.79 1.71
C VAL A 648 29.24 -14.80 0.60
N GLY A 649 28.37 -13.79 0.47
CA GLY A 649 28.46 -12.76 -0.57
C GLY A 649 27.61 -13.02 -1.81
N ILE A 650 27.13 -14.25 -2.00
CA ILE A 650 26.24 -14.60 -3.12
C ILE A 650 24.79 -14.62 -2.61
N ALA A 651 23.91 -13.87 -3.26
CA ALA A 651 22.47 -13.90 -2.97
C ALA A 651 21.86 -15.26 -3.34
N LEU A 652 20.89 -15.73 -2.57
CA LEU A 652 20.16 -16.97 -2.88
C LEU A 652 19.40 -16.82 -4.21
N SER A 653 19.47 -17.84 -5.08
CA SER A 653 18.60 -17.95 -6.24
C SER A 653 17.13 -18.17 -5.82
N ALA A 654 16.18 -18.00 -6.74
CA ALA A 654 14.76 -18.23 -6.45
C ALA A 654 14.50 -19.69 -6.03
N GLU A 655 15.22 -20.64 -6.62
CA GLU A 655 15.15 -22.07 -6.31
C GLU A 655 15.78 -22.36 -4.94
N GLN A 656 16.92 -21.74 -4.62
CA GLN A 656 17.56 -21.89 -3.31
C GLN A 656 16.73 -21.27 -2.21
N ALA A 657 16.20 -20.06 -2.43
CA ALA A 657 15.25 -19.45 -1.52
C ALA A 657 14.12 -20.46 -1.26
N ALA A 658 13.42 -20.94 -2.29
CA ALA A 658 12.28 -21.85 -2.16
C ALA A 658 12.55 -23.14 -1.36
N GLN A 659 13.81 -23.55 -1.20
CA GLN A 659 14.22 -24.72 -0.40
C GLN A 659 14.42 -24.42 1.09
N LEU A 660 14.37 -23.16 1.52
CA LEU A 660 14.54 -22.78 2.93
C LEU A 660 13.43 -23.36 3.80
N THR A 661 13.84 -23.99 4.91
CA THR A 661 12.94 -24.56 5.92
C THR A 661 12.62 -23.60 7.07
N SER A 662 13.43 -22.55 7.25
CA SER A 662 13.30 -21.53 8.29
C SER A 662 13.58 -20.14 7.71
N ASP A 663 13.13 -19.09 8.42
CA ASP A 663 13.56 -17.73 8.12
C ASP A 663 15.04 -17.56 8.47
N ILE A 664 15.78 -16.82 7.64
CA ILE A 664 17.23 -16.63 7.79
C ILE A 664 17.66 -15.18 7.58
N VAL A 665 18.85 -14.86 8.09
CA VAL A 665 19.67 -13.77 7.59
C VAL A 665 20.84 -14.35 6.82
N TRP A 666 21.12 -13.77 5.65
CA TRP A 666 22.25 -14.15 4.81
C TRP A 666 23.07 -12.93 4.39
N LEU A 667 24.40 -13.06 4.38
CA LEU A 667 25.30 -11.97 3.99
C LEU A 667 25.51 -11.94 2.47
N VAL A 668 25.07 -10.85 1.85
CA VAL A 668 25.09 -10.65 0.40
C VAL A 668 26.01 -9.48 0.05
N GLN A 669 26.82 -9.63 -1.01
CA GLN A 669 27.60 -8.51 -1.54
C GLN A 669 26.66 -7.52 -2.22
N LYS A 670 26.74 -6.25 -1.82
CA LYS A 670 26.00 -5.14 -2.40
C LYS A 670 26.94 -3.97 -2.67
N GLU A 671 26.74 -3.33 -3.81
CA GLU A 671 27.37 -2.06 -4.11
C GLU A 671 26.53 -0.92 -3.50
N VAL A 672 27.17 -0.05 -2.72
CA VAL A 672 26.54 1.14 -2.12
C VAL A 672 27.18 2.39 -2.68
N LYS A 673 26.36 3.42 -2.90
CA LYS A 673 26.81 4.73 -3.36
C LYS A 673 27.15 5.60 -2.15
N LEU A 674 28.37 6.14 -2.12
CA LEU A 674 28.85 7.03 -1.07
C LEU A 674 28.35 8.47 -1.29
N PRO A 675 28.35 9.31 -0.24
CA PRO A 675 27.94 10.73 -0.36
C PRO A 675 28.77 11.53 -1.37
N ASP A 676 30.02 11.15 -1.61
CA ASP A 676 30.92 11.77 -2.60
C ASP A 676 30.65 11.32 -4.05
N GLY A 677 29.69 10.42 -4.26
CA GLY A 677 29.33 9.85 -5.55
C GLY A 677 30.10 8.59 -5.95
N GLY A 678 31.14 8.20 -5.19
CA GLY A 678 31.86 6.93 -5.38
C GLY A 678 31.02 5.72 -4.99
N THR A 679 31.54 4.52 -5.25
CA THR A 679 30.90 3.25 -4.86
C THR A 679 31.80 2.39 -4.01
N GLN A 680 31.17 1.56 -3.16
CA GLN A 680 31.86 0.61 -2.30
C GLN A 680 31.10 -0.70 -2.23
N THR A 681 31.81 -1.82 -2.35
CA THR A 681 31.24 -3.16 -2.14
C THR A 681 31.30 -3.54 -0.67
N VAL A 682 30.15 -3.91 -0.10
CA VAL A 682 30.00 -4.31 1.30
C VAL A 682 29.22 -5.62 1.43
N LEU A 683 29.41 -6.32 2.55
CA LEU A 683 28.54 -7.42 2.97
C LEU A 683 27.35 -6.85 3.74
N MET A 684 26.16 -7.00 3.17
CA MET A 684 24.89 -6.58 3.75
C MET A 684 24.14 -7.80 4.32
N PRO A 685 23.69 -7.78 5.58
CA PRO A 685 22.82 -8.81 6.10
C PRO A 685 21.41 -8.64 5.51
N GLN A 686 20.94 -9.66 4.79
CA GLN A 686 19.67 -9.67 4.08
C GLN A 686 18.72 -10.73 4.67
N VAL A 687 17.47 -10.34 4.92
CA VAL A 687 16.44 -11.22 5.48
C VAL A 687 15.73 -11.98 4.36
N TYR A 688 15.52 -13.27 4.59
CA TYR A 688 14.67 -14.14 3.76
C TYR A 688 13.55 -14.70 4.63
N VAL A 689 12.31 -14.34 4.33
CA VAL A 689 11.12 -14.78 5.10
C VAL A 689 10.23 -15.69 4.25
N ARG A 690 9.77 -16.78 4.84
CA ARG A 690 8.78 -17.67 4.23
C ARG A 690 7.39 -17.02 4.23
N VAL A 691 6.80 -16.87 3.05
CA VAL A 691 5.45 -16.32 2.85
C VAL A 691 4.44 -17.25 3.50
N LYS A 692 3.82 -16.79 4.59
CA LYS A 692 2.61 -17.42 5.14
C LYS A 692 1.41 -17.04 4.24
N ASN A 693 0.51 -17.99 3.99
CA ASN A 693 -0.74 -17.70 3.27
C ASN A 693 -1.53 -16.63 4.04
N GLY A 694 -1.84 -15.51 3.38
CA GLY A 694 -2.55 -14.38 4.01
C GLY A 694 -1.65 -13.34 4.67
N GLY A 695 -0.33 -13.52 4.68
CA GLY A 695 0.63 -12.56 5.22
C GLY A 695 0.50 -11.16 4.59
N ILE A 696 0.77 -10.14 5.38
CA ILE A 696 0.83 -8.73 4.95
C ILE A 696 2.28 -8.40 4.57
N ASP A 697 2.48 -7.42 3.67
CA ASP A 697 3.76 -6.76 3.50
C ASP A 697 3.76 -5.39 4.18
N GLY A 698 4.94 -4.81 4.32
CA GLY A 698 5.15 -3.60 5.10
C GLY A 698 5.09 -2.30 4.31
N LYS A 699 4.59 -2.29 3.07
CA LYS A 699 4.64 -1.09 2.22
C LYS A 699 3.25 -0.46 2.05
N GLY A 700 3.24 0.77 1.53
CA GLY A 700 2.08 1.66 1.60
C GLY A 700 1.83 2.20 3.01
N ALA A 701 0.62 2.70 3.26
CA ALA A 701 0.22 3.15 4.59
C ALA A 701 -0.08 1.96 5.50
N LEU A 702 0.62 1.86 6.63
CA LEU A 702 0.56 0.71 7.54
C LEU A 702 0.37 1.12 8.99
N LEU A 703 -0.62 0.53 9.65
CA LEU A 703 -0.73 0.45 11.11
C LEU A 703 -0.64 -1.02 11.55
N SER A 704 0.30 -1.36 12.42
CA SER A 704 0.42 -2.74 12.90
C SER A 704 0.92 -2.90 14.33
N GLY A 705 0.51 -4.01 14.94
CA GLY A 705 0.92 -4.45 16.27
C GLY A 705 0.86 -5.97 16.40
N SER A 706 1.37 -6.52 17.51
CA SER A 706 1.08 -7.91 17.89
C SER A 706 -0.40 -8.08 18.22
N ASN A 707 -0.95 -7.13 18.99
CA ASN A 707 -2.38 -6.89 19.11
C ASN A 707 -2.64 -5.44 18.75
N THR A 708 -3.69 -5.18 18.00
CA THR A 708 -4.06 -3.82 17.59
C THR A 708 -5.46 -3.52 18.08
N GLN A 709 -5.61 -2.43 18.82
CA GLN A 709 -6.90 -1.91 19.24
C GLN A 709 -7.05 -0.46 18.78
N ILE A 710 -8.11 -0.21 18.03
CA ILE A 710 -8.44 1.10 17.48
C ILE A 710 -9.80 1.49 18.02
N ASN A 711 -9.86 2.58 18.77
CA ASN A 711 -11.11 3.15 19.28
C ASN A 711 -11.26 4.57 18.72
N VAL A 712 -12.25 4.79 17.88
CA VAL A 712 -12.49 6.03 17.15
C VAL A 712 -13.88 6.54 17.49
N SER A 713 -13.99 7.74 18.06
CA SER A 713 -15.29 8.38 18.32
C SER A 713 -15.77 9.16 17.08
N GLY A 714 -15.82 8.48 15.93
CA GLY A 714 -16.07 9.06 14.61
C GLY A 714 -15.84 8.03 13.50
N SER A 715 -15.49 8.48 12.29
CA SER A 715 -15.19 7.55 11.18
C SER A 715 -13.72 7.11 11.15
N LEU A 716 -13.49 5.83 10.87
CA LEU A 716 -12.19 5.26 10.53
C LEU A 716 -12.10 5.10 9.02
N LYS A 717 -11.19 5.84 8.37
CA LYS A 717 -10.90 5.71 6.94
C LYS A 717 -9.64 4.90 6.72
N ASN A 718 -9.77 3.80 6.00
CA ASN A 718 -8.65 2.95 5.66
C ASN A 718 -8.62 2.71 4.15
N SER A 719 -7.56 3.15 3.51
CA SER A 719 -7.18 2.69 2.17
C SER A 719 -5.84 1.96 2.16
N GLY A 720 -5.05 2.03 3.24
CA GLY A 720 -3.84 1.24 3.47
C GLY A 720 -4.10 -0.10 4.18
N THR A 721 -3.12 -0.58 4.95
CA THR A 721 -3.20 -1.81 5.75
C THR A 721 -3.30 -1.50 7.24
N ILE A 722 -4.30 -2.10 7.91
CA ILE A 722 -4.38 -2.18 9.37
C ILE A 722 -4.27 -3.64 9.76
N ALA A 723 -3.31 -3.96 10.62
CA ALA A 723 -3.03 -5.33 10.98
C ALA A 723 -2.79 -5.56 12.48
N GLY A 724 -3.16 -6.75 12.94
CA GLY A 724 -2.74 -7.29 14.23
C GLY A 724 -2.25 -8.72 14.04
N ARG A 725 -1.12 -9.12 14.61
CA ARG A 725 -0.65 -10.51 14.45
C ARG A 725 -1.66 -11.51 15.05
N ASN A 726 -2.01 -11.31 16.31
CA ASN A 726 -2.86 -12.24 17.07
C ASN A 726 -4.31 -11.74 17.12
N ALA A 727 -4.50 -10.45 17.38
CA ALA A 727 -5.80 -9.84 17.55
C ALA A 727 -5.86 -8.43 16.95
N LEU A 728 -7.00 -8.11 16.35
CA LEU A 728 -7.36 -6.77 15.90
C LEU A 728 -8.79 -6.44 16.36
N ILE A 729 -8.93 -5.38 17.16
CA ILE A 729 -10.22 -4.87 17.62
C ILE A 729 -10.38 -3.44 17.09
N ILE A 730 -11.47 -3.19 16.36
CA ILE A 730 -11.84 -1.87 15.86
C ILE A 730 -13.20 -1.50 16.43
N ASN A 731 -13.27 -0.36 17.13
CA ASN A 731 -14.50 0.27 17.58
C ASN A 731 -14.57 1.66 16.94
N THR A 732 -15.64 1.93 16.18
CA THR A 732 -15.79 3.17 15.40
C THR A 732 -17.26 3.55 15.25
N ASP A 733 -17.57 4.75 14.78
CA ASP A 733 -18.94 5.04 14.32
C ASP A 733 -19.18 4.39 12.96
N THR A 734 -18.30 4.68 12.01
CA THR A 734 -18.31 4.09 10.67
C THR A 734 -16.91 3.60 10.32
N LEU A 735 -16.82 2.41 9.72
CA LEU A 735 -15.60 1.91 9.09
C LEU A 735 -15.71 2.10 7.58
N ASP A 736 -14.86 2.94 7.00
CA ASP A 736 -14.70 3.10 5.56
C ASP A 736 -13.40 2.42 5.10
N ASN A 737 -13.47 1.13 4.79
CA ASN A 737 -12.36 0.38 4.19
C ASN A 737 -12.44 0.47 2.66
N ILE A 738 -11.81 1.48 2.08
CA ILE A 738 -11.88 1.80 0.64
C ILE A 738 -10.56 1.40 -0.02
N GLY A 739 -10.49 0.16 -0.49
CA GLY A 739 -9.28 -0.37 -1.15
C GLY A 739 -8.19 -0.79 -0.19
N GLY A 740 -8.43 -0.58 1.09
CA GLY A 740 -7.55 -1.00 2.15
C GLY A 740 -7.71 -2.47 2.53
N ARG A 741 -6.77 -2.91 3.36
CA ARG A 741 -6.73 -4.25 3.93
C ARG A 741 -6.81 -4.18 5.44
N ILE A 742 -7.65 -5.03 6.02
CA ILE A 742 -7.77 -5.25 7.46
C ILE A 742 -7.50 -6.72 7.72
N HIS A 743 -6.50 -7.03 8.54
CA HIS A 743 -6.04 -8.41 8.71
C HIS A 743 -5.58 -8.73 10.14
N ALA A 744 -5.96 -9.90 10.66
CA ALA A 744 -5.36 -10.48 11.86
C ALA A 744 -5.57 -11.99 11.97
N GLN A 745 -4.97 -12.65 12.95
CA GLN A 745 -5.41 -14.03 13.27
C GLN A 745 -6.87 -14.03 13.77
N LYS A 746 -7.22 -13.10 14.66
CA LYS A 746 -8.60 -12.86 15.11
C LYS A 746 -8.93 -11.38 14.96
N SER A 747 -10.02 -11.06 14.30
CA SER A 747 -10.46 -9.68 14.10
C SER A 747 -11.91 -9.49 14.55
N ALA A 748 -12.16 -8.41 15.28
CA ALA A 748 -13.48 -7.95 15.66
C ALA A 748 -13.63 -6.47 15.27
N VAL A 749 -14.62 -6.17 14.43
CA VAL A 749 -14.96 -4.82 14.00
C VAL A 749 -16.36 -4.50 14.48
N THR A 750 -16.49 -3.46 15.30
CA THR A 750 -17.77 -2.94 15.77
C THR A 750 -17.92 -1.50 15.31
N ALA A 751 -18.96 -1.24 14.52
CA ALA A 751 -19.36 0.09 14.06
C ALA A 751 -20.73 0.45 14.66
N THR A 752 -20.88 1.64 15.24
CA THR A 752 -22.20 2.11 15.72
C THR A 752 -23.18 2.39 14.58
N GLN A 753 -22.65 2.67 13.39
CA GLN A 753 -23.36 2.89 12.14
C GLN A 753 -22.97 1.80 11.13
N ASP A 754 -22.12 2.10 10.15
CA ASP A 754 -21.92 1.26 8.97
C ASP A 754 -20.50 0.66 8.90
N ILE A 755 -20.41 -0.55 8.33
CA ILE A 755 -19.15 -1.14 7.87
C ILE A 755 -19.17 -1.13 6.34
N ASN A 756 -18.38 -0.25 5.75
CA ASN A 756 -18.24 -0.09 4.31
C ASN A 756 -16.92 -0.70 3.84
N ASN A 757 -16.97 -1.90 3.28
CA ASN A 757 -15.85 -2.53 2.57
C ASN A 757 -16.02 -2.35 1.06
N ILE A 758 -15.47 -1.27 0.51
CA ILE A 758 -15.63 -0.88 -0.89
C ILE A 758 -14.33 -1.18 -1.62
N GLY A 759 -14.35 -2.17 -2.53
CA GLY A 759 -13.19 -2.70 -3.25
C GLY A 759 -11.99 -3.02 -2.36
N GLY A 760 -12.21 -3.31 -1.07
CA GLY A 760 -11.19 -3.56 -0.06
C GLY A 760 -11.28 -4.98 0.50
N ILE A 761 -10.38 -5.33 1.42
CA ILE A 761 -10.31 -6.67 2.01
C ILE A 761 -10.43 -6.62 3.53
N LEU A 762 -11.41 -7.34 4.08
CA LEU A 762 -11.50 -7.68 5.50
C LEU A 762 -11.12 -9.15 5.66
N SER A 763 -10.14 -9.49 6.48
CA SER A 763 -9.70 -10.87 6.60
C SER A 763 -9.25 -11.25 7.99
N ALA A 764 -9.42 -12.52 8.33
CA ALA A 764 -8.77 -13.11 9.48
C ALA A 764 -8.29 -14.54 9.21
N GLU A 765 -7.35 -15.05 9.99
CA GLU A 765 -6.95 -16.47 9.87
C GLU A 765 -7.99 -17.40 10.53
N GLN A 766 -8.51 -17.05 11.70
CA GLN A 766 -9.38 -17.92 12.49
C GLN A 766 -10.76 -17.34 12.74
N THR A 767 -10.84 -16.07 13.16
CA THR A 767 -12.12 -15.48 13.59
C THR A 767 -12.27 -14.09 13.03
N LEU A 768 -13.37 -13.83 12.33
CA LEU A 768 -13.75 -12.51 11.87
C LEU A 768 -15.17 -12.19 12.33
N LEU A 769 -15.28 -11.22 13.23
CA LEU A 769 -16.56 -10.72 13.75
C LEU A 769 -16.80 -9.32 13.21
N LEU A 770 -17.90 -9.12 12.50
CA LEU A 770 -18.33 -7.81 11.99
C LEU A 770 -19.67 -7.47 12.62
N ASN A 771 -19.77 -6.33 13.29
CA ASN A 771 -21.00 -5.87 13.92
C ASN A 771 -21.25 -4.40 13.56
N ALA A 772 -22.34 -4.13 12.84
CA ALA A 772 -22.74 -2.80 12.42
C ALA A 772 -24.12 -2.45 13.00
N GLY A 773 -24.27 -1.25 13.59
CA GLY A 773 -25.57 -0.78 14.06
C GLY A 773 -26.57 -0.51 12.94
N ASN A 774 -26.08 -0.16 11.74
CA ASN A 774 -26.86 0.02 10.52
C ASN A 774 -26.55 -1.09 9.53
N ASN A 775 -25.63 -0.89 8.59
CA ASN A 775 -25.43 -1.78 7.45
C ASN A 775 -24.00 -2.34 7.38
N ILE A 776 -23.87 -3.51 6.77
CA ILE A 776 -22.59 -4.02 6.26
C ILE A 776 -22.66 -4.01 4.74
N ASN A 777 -21.79 -3.22 4.11
CA ASN A 777 -21.70 -3.07 2.66
C ASN A 777 -20.37 -3.67 2.18
N ASN A 778 -20.41 -4.74 1.40
CA ASN A 778 -19.25 -5.37 0.75
C ASN A 778 -19.40 -5.22 -0.78
N GLN A 779 -18.81 -4.19 -1.34
CA GLN A 779 -19.10 -3.76 -2.72
C GLN A 779 -17.85 -3.64 -3.57
N SER A 780 -17.79 -4.39 -4.65
CA SER A 780 -16.76 -4.22 -5.68
C SER A 780 -17.00 -2.93 -6.49
N THR A 781 -15.93 -2.31 -6.99
CA THR A 781 -16.01 -1.09 -7.80
C THR A 781 -15.99 -1.43 -9.29
N ALA A 782 -16.57 -0.57 -10.12
CA ALA A 782 -16.43 -0.61 -11.57
C ALA A 782 -15.96 0.74 -12.09
N LYS A 783 -15.29 0.73 -13.23
CA LYS A 783 -14.76 1.93 -13.87
C LYS A 783 -15.04 1.89 -15.36
N SER A 784 -15.46 3.04 -15.88
CA SER A 784 -15.82 3.23 -17.28
C SER A 784 -14.83 4.16 -17.98
N SER A 785 -14.62 3.91 -19.27
CA SER A 785 -13.80 4.71 -20.17
C SER A 785 -14.47 4.78 -21.54
N GLN A 786 -14.21 5.85 -22.29
CA GLN A 786 -14.79 6.07 -23.61
C GLN A 786 -13.80 6.78 -24.53
N ASN A 787 -13.89 6.48 -25.83
CA ASN A 787 -13.20 7.18 -26.90
C ASN A 787 -14.17 7.46 -28.06
N ALA A 788 -13.68 7.95 -29.19
CA ALA A 788 -14.53 8.28 -30.35
C ALA A 788 -15.21 7.05 -31.01
N GLN A 789 -14.72 5.85 -30.75
CA GLN A 789 -15.19 4.60 -31.37
C GLN A 789 -15.88 3.66 -30.38
N GLY A 790 -16.02 4.02 -29.10
CA GLY A 790 -16.61 3.08 -28.15
C GLY A 790 -16.50 3.45 -26.67
N SER A 791 -16.99 2.55 -25.82
CA SER A 791 -16.87 2.61 -24.37
C SER A 791 -16.60 1.23 -23.77
N SER A 792 -15.98 1.20 -22.58
CA SER A 792 -15.68 -0.02 -21.83
C SER A 792 -15.90 0.24 -20.34
N THR A 793 -16.63 -0.66 -19.69
CA THR A 793 -16.84 -0.70 -18.23
C THR A 793 -16.39 -2.05 -17.71
N TYR A 794 -15.43 -2.06 -16.78
CA TYR A 794 -14.88 -3.27 -16.17
C TYR A 794 -14.96 -3.18 -14.64
N LEU A 795 -14.82 -4.35 -14.01
CA LEU A 795 -14.67 -4.45 -12.56
C LEU A 795 -13.28 -3.92 -12.19
N ASP A 796 -13.24 -2.88 -11.38
CA ASP A 796 -12.03 -2.15 -11.00
C ASP A 796 -11.34 -2.82 -9.81
N ARG A 797 -11.99 -2.87 -8.65
CA ARG A 797 -11.49 -3.55 -7.45
C ARG A 797 -12.53 -4.45 -6.84
N MET A 798 -12.10 -5.68 -6.51
CA MET A 798 -12.96 -6.65 -5.84
C MET A 798 -13.02 -6.40 -4.32
N ALA A 799 -14.21 -6.41 -3.75
CA ALA A 799 -14.40 -6.38 -2.31
C ALA A 799 -14.48 -7.80 -1.75
N GLY A 800 -13.70 -8.07 -0.70
CA GLY A 800 -13.53 -9.41 -0.14
C GLY A 800 -13.61 -9.47 1.38
N ILE A 801 -14.28 -10.51 1.89
CA ILE A 801 -14.30 -10.88 3.30
C ILE A 801 -13.84 -12.32 3.46
N TYR A 802 -12.72 -12.57 4.16
CA TYR A 802 -12.05 -13.86 4.12
C TYR A 802 -11.68 -14.44 5.49
N ILE A 803 -11.90 -15.75 5.63
CA ILE A 803 -11.19 -16.60 6.60
C ILE A 803 -10.17 -17.46 5.86
N THR A 804 -8.89 -17.21 6.13
CA THR A 804 -7.75 -17.82 5.40
C THR A 804 -7.19 -19.08 6.06
N GLY A 805 -7.46 -19.29 7.36
CA GLY A 805 -7.01 -20.46 8.08
C GLY A 805 -7.75 -21.73 7.65
N LYS A 806 -7.07 -22.87 7.78
CA LYS A 806 -7.58 -24.16 7.28
C LYS A 806 -8.48 -24.92 8.25
N GLU A 807 -8.54 -24.52 9.52
CA GLU A 807 -9.27 -25.27 10.55
C GLU A 807 -10.06 -24.35 11.50
N LYS A 808 -11.29 -24.77 11.84
CA LYS A 808 -12.18 -24.12 12.83
C LYS A 808 -12.42 -22.61 12.63
N GLY A 809 -12.45 -22.17 11.39
CA GLY A 809 -12.61 -20.78 11.01
C GLY A 809 -14.03 -20.28 11.19
N VAL A 810 -14.22 -19.15 11.88
CA VAL A 810 -15.54 -18.56 12.14
C VAL A 810 -15.61 -17.16 11.53
N LEU A 811 -16.57 -16.96 10.63
CA LEU A 811 -16.97 -15.65 10.12
C LEU A 811 -18.39 -15.38 10.61
N ALA A 812 -18.58 -14.32 11.40
CA ALA A 812 -19.90 -13.86 11.82
C ALA A 812 -20.05 -12.37 11.49
N ALA A 813 -21.04 -12.03 10.67
CA ALA A 813 -21.39 -10.66 10.32
C ALA A 813 -22.82 -10.35 10.76
N GLN A 814 -23.00 -9.27 11.50
CA GLN A 814 -24.28 -8.82 12.01
C GLN A 814 -24.51 -7.35 11.68
N ALA A 815 -25.67 -7.04 11.10
CA ALA A 815 -26.12 -5.68 10.82
C ALA A 815 -27.47 -5.41 11.49
N GLY A 816 -27.65 -4.24 12.09
CA GLY A 816 -28.93 -3.82 12.67
C GLY A 816 -30.02 -3.57 11.60
N LYS A 817 -29.61 -3.26 10.38
CA LYS A 817 -30.45 -3.11 9.18
C LYS A 817 -30.04 -4.14 8.14
N ASP A 818 -29.26 -3.77 7.13
CA ASP A 818 -29.06 -4.60 5.93
C ASP A 818 -27.63 -5.13 5.80
N ILE A 819 -27.47 -6.29 5.18
CA ILE A 819 -26.18 -6.76 4.66
C ILE A 819 -26.25 -6.75 3.14
N ASN A 820 -25.46 -5.89 2.51
CA ASN A 820 -25.42 -5.72 1.06
C ASN A 820 -24.08 -6.22 0.53
N ILE A 821 -24.12 -7.28 -0.29
CA ILE A 821 -22.97 -7.79 -1.03
C ILE A 821 -23.23 -7.47 -2.50
N ILE A 822 -22.38 -6.66 -3.12
CA ILE A 822 -22.57 -6.18 -4.51
C ILE A 822 -21.33 -6.56 -5.31
N ALA A 823 -21.46 -7.58 -6.17
CA ALA A 823 -20.34 -8.26 -6.83
C ALA A 823 -19.17 -8.60 -5.88
N GLY A 824 -19.48 -8.79 -4.59
CA GLY A 824 -18.49 -8.97 -3.52
C GLY A 824 -18.26 -10.44 -3.22
N GLN A 825 -17.10 -10.75 -2.64
CA GLN A 825 -16.72 -12.11 -2.25
C GLN A 825 -16.71 -12.27 -0.74
N ILE A 826 -17.22 -13.41 -0.27
CA ILE A 826 -17.07 -13.91 1.09
C ILE A 826 -16.53 -15.34 1.00
N SER A 827 -15.41 -15.64 1.64
CA SER A 827 -14.89 -17.01 1.66
C SER A 827 -14.40 -17.45 3.02
N ASN A 828 -14.70 -18.70 3.37
CA ASN A 828 -14.13 -19.35 4.53
C ASN A 828 -13.54 -20.71 4.12
N GLN A 829 -12.21 -20.75 4.06
CA GLN A 829 -11.44 -21.90 3.57
C GLN A 829 -11.25 -23.01 4.60
N SER A 830 -11.86 -22.83 5.77
CA SER A 830 -11.65 -23.69 6.92
C SER A 830 -12.49 -24.97 6.85
N ASP A 831 -11.85 -26.12 7.03
CA ASP A 831 -12.57 -27.37 7.22
C ASP A 831 -13.41 -27.29 8.51
N GLN A 832 -14.70 -27.61 8.42
CA GLN A 832 -15.69 -27.38 9.48
C GLN A 832 -15.83 -25.89 9.89
N GLY A 833 -15.46 -24.96 8.99
CA GLY A 833 -15.67 -23.54 9.21
C GLY A 833 -17.14 -23.15 9.27
N GLN A 834 -17.46 -22.05 9.93
CA GLN A 834 -18.81 -21.51 10.01
C GLN A 834 -18.83 -20.10 9.45
N THR A 835 -19.75 -19.83 8.54
CA THR A 835 -20.01 -18.51 7.98
C THR A 835 -21.45 -18.12 8.28
N ARG A 836 -21.67 -17.09 9.10
CA ARG A 836 -22.99 -16.61 9.50
C ARG A 836 -23.18 -15.14 9.15
N LEU A 837 -24.18 -14.82 8.34
CA LEU A 837 -24.60 -13.46 8.05
C LEU A 837 -25.99 -13.22 8.65
N GLN A 838 -26.16 -12.15 9.41
CA GLN A 838 -27.41 -11.81 10.09
C GLN A 838 -27.77 -10.34 9.91
N ALA A 839 -28.87 -10.06 9.23
CA ALA A 839 -29.41 -8.72 9.03
C ALA A 839 -30.69 -8.52 9.85
N GLY A 840 -30.86 -7.34 10.46
CA GLY A 840 -32.10 -6.95 11.14
C GLY A 840 -33.26 -6.70 10.17
N ARG A 841 -32.95 -6.38 8.90
CA ARG A 841 -33.87 -6.21 7.78
C ARG A 841 -33.46 -7.15 6.65
N ASP A 842 -32.74 -6.71 5.63
CA ASP A 842 -32.57 -7.48 4.39
C ASP A 842 -31.13 -8.00 4.19
N ILE A 843 -30.98 -9.14 3.50
CA ILE A 843 -29.70 -9.58 2.93
C ILE A 843 -29.83 -9.49 1.40
N ASN A 844 -29.00 -8.65 0.78
CA ASN A 844 -29.00 -8.41 -0.66
C ASN A 844 -27.69 -8.90 -1.28
N LEU A 845 -27.78 -9.82 -2.24
CA LEU A 845 -26.68 -10.34 -3.06
C LEU A 845 -26.88 -9.85 -4.50
N ASP A 846 -26.31 -8.68 -4.79
CA ASP A 846 -26.53 -7.92 -6.01
C ASP A 846 -25.33 -7.96 -6.96
N THR A 847 -25.54 -7.36 -8.13
CA THR A 847 -24.64 -7.40 -9.27
C THR A 847 -24.00 -6.05 -9.59
N VAL A 848 -22.81 -6.07 -10.18
CA VAL A 848 -22.21 -4.94 -10.88
C VAL A 848 -22.28 -5.19 -12.38
N GLN A 849 -22.87 -4.25 -13.13
CA GLN A 849 -22.92 -4.34 -14.59
C GLN A 849 -21.58 -3.92 -15.19
N THR A 850 -21.01 -4.79 -16.03
CA THR A 850 -19.85 -4.51 -16.88
C THR A 850 -20.28 -4.55 -18.34
N GLY A 851 -19.48 -3.99 -19.24
CA GLY A 851 -19.82 -4.02 -20.65
C GLY A 851 -18.81 -3.36 -21.58
N LYS A 852 -18.92 -3.65 -22.87
CA LYS A 852 -18.10 -3.08 -23.93
C LYS A 852 -19.02 -2.67 -25.08
N TYR A 853 -18.74 -1.53 -25.68
CA TYR A 853 -19.41 -1.04 -26.87
C TYR A 853 -18.36 -0.50 -27.83
N GLN A 854 -18.40 -0.93 -29.08
CA GLN A 854 -17.51 -0.46 -30.14
C GLN A 854 -18.34 -0.20 -31.40
N GLU A 855 -18.09 0.91 -32.06
CA GLU A 855 -18.76 1.35 -33.27
C GLU A 855 -17.74 1.96 -34.23
N ILE A 856 -17.63 1.37 -35.42
CA ILE A 856 -16.67 1.78 -36.44
C ILE A 856 -17.39 1.94 -37.77
N HIS A 857 -17.32 3.13 -38.33
CA HIS A 857 -17.88 3.48 -39.64
C HIS A 857 -16.77 3.55 -40.68
N PHE A 858 -16.87 2.73 -41.72
CA PHE A 858 -15.99 2.80 -42.89
C PHE A 858 -16.46 3.86 -43.89
N ASP A 859 -17.77 4.02 -44.04
CA ASP A 859 -18.47 5.15 -44.67
C ASP A 859 -19.95 5.13 -44.23
N ALA A 860 -20.81 5.95 -44.85
CA ALA A 860 -22.23 6.04 -44.52
C ALA A 860 -23.05 4.75 -44.76
N ASP A 861 -22.53 3.79 -45.52
CA ASP A 861 -23.20 2.54 -45.89
C ASP A 861 -22.49 1.29 -45.33
N ASN A 862 -21.33 1.45 -44.69
CA ASN A 862 -20.46 0.35 -44.24
C ASN A 862 -20.01 0.58 -42.79
N HIS A 863 -20.42 -0.28 -41.85
CA HIS A 863 -20.07 -0.15 -40.43
C HIS A 863 -20.00 -1.51 -39.72
N THR A 864 -19.37 -1.49 -38.56
CA THR A 864 -19.22 -2.62 -37.63
C THR A 864 -19.50 -2.11 -36.22
N ILE A 865 -20.52 -2.66 -35.57
CA ILE A 865 -20.93 -2.33 -34.19
C ILE A 865 -20.93 -3.62 -33.35
N ARG A 866 -20.32 -3.54 -32.17
CA ARG A 866 -20.21 -4.63 -31.20
C ARG A 866 -20.62 -4.11 -29.83
N GLY A 867 -21.54 -4.81 -29.17
CA GLY A 867 -21.96 -4.53 -27.80
C GLY A 867 -21.96 -5.79 -26.96
N SER A 868 -21.56 -5.70 -25.70
CA SER A 868 -21.75 -6.76 -24.71
C SER A 868 -21.94 -6.14 -23.33
N THR A 869 -22.87 -6.70 -22.55
CA THR A 869 -23.08 -6.35 -21.16
C THR A 869 -23.19 -7.62 -20.32
N ASN A 870 -22.72 -7.56 -19.08
CA ASN A 870 -22.68 -8.69 -18.18
C ASN A 870 -22.98 -8.23 -16.74
N GLU A 871 -23.72 -9.03 -15.98
CA GLU A 871 -24.01 -8.75 -14.57
C GLU A 871 -23.14 -9.63 -13.68
N VAL A 872 -22.08 -9.05 -13.09
CA VAL A 872 -21.18 -9.78 -12.19
C VAL A 872 -21.83 -9.86 -10.80
N GLY A 873 -22.25 -11.05 -10.38
CA GLY A 873 -22.91 -11.28 -9.10
C GLY A 873 -21.99 -11.53 -7.92
N SER A 874 -22.60 -11.66 -6.75
CA SER A 874 -21.91 -11.87 -5.46
C SER A 874 -21.61 -13.35 -5.20
N SER A 875 -20.57 -13.62 -4.42
CA SER A 875 -20.00 -14.95 -4.23
C SER A 875 -19.76 -15.24 -2.75
N ILE A 876 -20.37 -16.30 -2.20
CA ILE A 876 -20.18 -16.76 -0.81
C ILE A 876 -19.77 -18.23 -0.83
N GLN A 877 -18.50 -18.54 -0.54
CA GLN A 877 -17.97 -19.91 -0.63
C GLN A 877 -17.33 -20.33 0.68
N THR A 878 -17.92 -21.31 1.35
CA THR A 878 -17.43 -21.85 2.61
C THR A 878 -17.22 -23.35 2.50
N LYS A 879 -16.16 -23.89 3.12
CA LYS A 879 -15.98 -25.34 3.18
C LYS A 879 -16.93 -26.02 4.18
N GLY A 880 -17.14 -25.43 5.35
CA GLY A 880 -18.15 -25.88 6.32
C GLY A 880 -19.50 -25.19 6.12
N ASP A 881 -20.22 -24.92 7.20
CA ASP A 881 -21.60 -24.45 7.16
C ASP A 881 -21.72 -22.96 6.78
N VAL A 882 -22.77 -22.64 6.01
CA VAL A 882 -23.20 -21.27 5.70
C VAL A 882 -24.60 -21.05 6.28
N THR A 883 -24.78 -19.98 7.04
CA THR A 883 -26.08 -19.58 7.59
C THR A 883 -26.37 -18.12 7.24
N LEU A 884 -27.44 -17.88 6.49
CA LEU A 884 -27.93 -16.54 6.13
C LEU A 884 -29.24 -16.29 6.87
N LEU A 885 -29.33 -15.20 7.63
CA LEU A 885 -30.49 -14.84 8.43
C LEU A 885 -30.95 -13.41 8.12
N SER A 886 -32.12 -13.30 7.51
CA SER A 886 -32.75 -12.02 7.22
C SER A 886 -33.95 -11.78 8.14
N GLY A 887 -34.01 -10.57 8.70
CA GLY A 887 -35.14 -10.09 9.49
C GLY A 887 -36.38 -9.75 8.65
N ASN A 888 -36.21 -9.53 7.35
CA ASN A 888 -37.24 -9.29 6.34
C ASN A 888 -37.01 -10.25 5.16
N ASN A 889 -36.29 -9.82 4.12
CA ASN A 889 -36.15 -10.56 2.86
C ASN A 889 -34.70 -10.95 2.56
N LEU A 890 -34.51 -12.02 1.79
CA LEU A 890 -33.24 -12.33 1.14
C LEU A 890 -33.43 -12.22 -0.37
N ASN A 891 -32.62 -11.37 -1.00
CA ASN A 891 -32.64 -11.13 -2.44
C ASN A 891 -31.29 -11.52 -3.04
N ALA A 892 -31.30 -12.35 -4.08
CA ALA A 892 -30.11 -12.78 -4.78
C ALA A 892 -30.29 -12.70 -6.30
N LYS A 893 -29.33 -12.06 -6.97
CA LYS A 893 -29.27 -11.94 -8.44
C LYS A 893 -27.88 -12.33 -8.95
N ALA A 894 -27.84 -13.28 -9.88
CA ALA A 894 -26.61 -13.90 -10.39
C ALA A 894 -25.61 -14.33 -9.31
N ALA A 895 -26.09 -14.69 -8.12
CA ALA A 895 -25.27 -14.95 -6.94
C ALA A 895 -24.85 -16.41 -6.85
N GLU A 896 -23.64 -16.66 -6.37
CA GLU A 896 -23.12 -18.00 -6.08
C GLU A 896 -22.96 -18.15 -4.56
N VAL A 897 -23.67 -19.10 -3.96
CA VAL A 897 -23.64 -19.37 -2.51
C VAL A 897 -23.42 -20.85 -2.29
N GLY A 898 -22.25 -21.23 -1.78
CA GLY A 898 -21.79 -22.61 -1.70
C GLY A 898 -21.26 -23.03 -0.32
N SER A 899 -21.65 -24.23 0.11
CA SER A 899 -21.10 -24.95 1.26
C SER A 899 -20.50 -26.30 0.84
N ALA A 900 -19.19 -26.35 0.59
CA ALA A 900 -18.57 -27.49 -0.09
C ALA A 900 -18.66 -28.84 0.67
N LYS A 901 -18.72 -28.81 2.01
CA LYS A 901 -18.81 -30.02 2.85
C LYS A 901 -19.89 -29.92 3.94
N GLY A 902 -20.59 -28.79 4.05
CA GLY A 902 -21.51 -28.48 5.14
C GLY A 902 -22.94 -28.20 4.66
N THR A 903 -23.72 -27.63 5.56
CA THR A 903 -25.09 -27.19 5.29
C THR A 903 -25.10 -25.73 4.87
N LEU A 904 -25.82 -25.43 3.79
CA LEU A 904 -26.26 -24.09 3.45
C LEU A 904 -27.68 -23.89 4.00
N ALA A 905 -27.83 -23.04 5.01
CA ALA A 905 -29.12 -22.72 5.62
C ALA A 905 -29.45 -21.24 5.44
N VAL A 906 -30.62 -20.96 4.86
CA VAL A 906 -31.08 -19.62 4.51
C VAL A 906 -32.45 -19.40 5.12
N TYR A 907 -32.57 -18.37 5.96
CA TYR A 907 -33.82 -18.03 6.63
C TYR A 907 -34.17 -16.56 6.38
N ALA A 908 -35.41 -16.30 5.98
CA ALA A 908 -35.98 -14.97 5.88
C ALA A 908 -37.34 -14.95 6.59
N LYS A 909 -37.61 -13.92 7.40
CA LYS A 909 -38.92 -13.82 8.07
C LYS A 909 -40.06 -13.51 7.11
N ASN A 910 -39.78 -12.89 5.97
CA ASN A 910 -40.72 -12.64 4.90
C ASN A 910 -40.34 -13.52 3.70
N ASP A 911 -39.64 -12.97 2.71
CA ASP A 911 -39.47 -13.60 1.40
C ASP A 911 -38.02 -14.01 1.09
N ILE A 912 -37.86 -15.10 0.35
CA ILE A 912 -36.59 -15.48 -0.28
C ILE A 912 -36.77 -15.36 -1.79
N THR A 913 -35.97 -14.54 -2.46
CA THR A 913 -35.97 -14.39 -3.92
C THR A 913 -34.57 -14.69 -4.49
N ILE A 914 -34.47 -15.71 -5.33
CA ILE A 914 -33.26 -16.14 -6.02
C ILE A 914 -33.52 -16.05 -7.52
N SER A 915 -32.85 -15.12 -8.20
CA SER A 915 -33.07 -14.80 -9.61
C SER A 915 -31.77 -14.86 -10.41
N SER A 916 -31.87 -15.11 -11.72
CA SER A 916 -30.73 -15.00 -12.62
C SER A 916 -30.43 -13.54 -12.98
N GLY A 917 -29.16 -13.23 -13.23
CA GLY A 917 -28.79 -12.02 -13.98
C GLY A 917 -28.92 -12.22 -15.48
N ILE A 918 -28.52 -11.21 -16.25
CA ILE A 918 -28.56 -11.21 -17.72
C ILE A 918 -27.18 -10.87 -18.28
N HIS A 919 -26.74 -11.67 -19.23
CA HIS A 919 -25.69 -11.31 -20.18
C HIS A 919 -26.34 -10.99 -21.52
N ALA A 920 -26.01 -9.84 -22.10
CA ALA A 920 -26.50 -9.45 -23.43
C ALA A 920 -25.36 -9.18 -24.41
N GLY A 921 -25.52 -9.64 -25.65
CA GLY A 921 -24.59 -9.41 -26.76
C GLY A 921 -25.28 -8.73 -27.94
N GLN A 922 -24.53 -7.91 -28.69
CA GLN A 922 -24.99 -7.18 -29.85
C GLN A 922 -23.94 -7.21 -30.97
N VAL A 923 -24.41 -7.47 -32.18
CA VAL A 923 -23.64 -7.39 -33.44
C VAL A 923 -24.48 -6.59 -34.42
N ASP A 924 -23.89 -5.62 -35.11
CA ASP A 924 -24.50 -4.95 -36.25
C ASP A 924 -23.41 -4.63 -37.29
N ASP A 925 -23.45 -5.37 -38.39
CA ASP A 925 -22.59 -5.16 -39.54
C ASP A 925 -23.41 -4.70 -40.74
N ALA A 926 -22.91 -3.69 -41.46
CA ALA A 926 -23.40 -3.32 -42.78
C ALA A 926 -22.24 -3.28 -43.78
N SER A 927 -22.47 -3.83 -44.96
CA SER A 927 -21.56 -3.74 -46.09
C SER A 927 -22.32 -3.38 -47.36
N LYS A 928 -21.80 -2.42 -48.12
CA LYS A 928 -22.31 -2.06 -49.44
C LYS A 928 -21.17 -1.75 -50.37
N HIS A 929 -21.11 -2.48 -51.48
CA HIS A 929 -20.05 -2.31 -52.46
C HIS A 929 -20.58 -2.42 -53.89
N THR A 930 -19.85 -1.81 -54.82
CA THR A 930 -20.18 -1.81 -56.25
C THR A 930 -19.15 -2.63 -57.03
N GLY A 931 -19.61 -3.63 -57.77
CA GLY A 931 -18.84 -4.42 -58.72
C GLY A 931 -19.47 -4.45 -60.11
N ARG A 932 -19.09 -5.47 -60.90
CA ARG A 932 -19.66 -5.79 -62.22
C ARG A 932 -20.18 -7.22 -62.25
N SER A 933 -21.29 -7.42 -62.94
CA SER A 933 -21.80 -8.78 -63.24
C SER A 933 -21.02 -9.43 -64.40
N GLY A 934 -21.21 -10.74 -64.64
CA GLY A 934 -20.55 -11.48 -65.73
C GLY A 934 -20.76 -10.90 -67.15
N GLY A 935 -21.81 -10.10 -67.36
CA GLY A 935 -22.04 -9.35 -68.61
C GLY A 935 -21.41 -7.94 -68.66
N GLY A 936 -20.75 -7.50 -67.60
CA GLY A 936 -20.12 -6.17 -67.48
C GLY A 936 -20.99 -5.05 -66.89
N ASN A 937 -22.27 -5.33 -66.57
CA ASN A 937 -23.20 -4.35 -65.98
C ASN A 937 -22.84 -3.99 -64.53
N LYS A 938 -23.17 -2.76 -64.10
CA LYS A 938 -23.00 -2.29 -62.71
C LYS A 938 -23.79 -3.20 -61.77
N LEU A 939 -23.15 -3.71 -60.71
CA LEU A 939 -23.75 -4.55 -59.68
C LEU A 939 -23.50 -3.90 -58.32
N VAL A 940 -24.55 -3.54 -57.59
CA VAL A 940 -24.45 -3.12 -56.18
C VAL A 940 -24.88 -4.29 -55.32
N ILE A 941 -24.05 -4.64 -54.33
CA ILE A 941 -24.34 -5.65 -53.31
C ILE A 941 -24.47 -4.92 -51.98
N THR A 942 -25.52 -5.23 -51.23
CA THR A 942 -25.75 -4.69 -49.88
C THR A 942 -26.05 -5.83 -48.94
N ASP A 943 -25.21 -6.00 -47.93
CA ASP A 943 -25.32 -6.98 -46.87
C ASP A 943 -25.53 -6.25 -45.53
N LYS A 944 -26.46 -6.72 -44.72
CA LYS A 944 -26.57 -6.32 -43.31
C LYS A 944 -26.74 -7.55 -42.44
N ALA A 945 -26.13 -7.57 -41.27
CA ALA A 945 -26.32 -8.60 -40.27
C ALA A 945 -26.39 -7.96 -38.89
N GLN A 946 -27.57 -8.01 -38.29
CA GLN A 946 -27.84 -7.48 -36.95
C GLN A 946 -28.25 -8.64 -36.05
N SER A 947 -27.71 -8.70 -34.84
CA SER A 947 -28.19 -9.62 -33.82
C SER A 947 -28.09 -9.00 -32.43
N HIS A 948 -29.08 -9.31 -31.61
CA HIS A 948 -29.10 -9.02 -30.18
C HIS A 948 -29.53 -10.29 -29.47
N HIS A 949 -28.80 -10.72 -28.45
CA HIS A 949 -29.15 -11.92 -27.70
C HIS A 949 -28.92 -11.71 -26.21
N GLU A 950 -29.80 -12.29 -25.40
CA GLU A 950 -29.71 -12.36 -23.96
C GLU A 950 -29.57 -13.81 -23.51
N THR A 951 -28.75 -14.03 -22.48
CA THR A 951 -28.63 -15.32 -21.80
C THR A 951 -28.75 -15.11 -20.30
N ALA A 952 -29.46 -16.02 -19.64
CA ALA A 952 -29.67 -15.94 -18.19
C ALA A 952 -28.42 -16.44 -17.45
N GLN A 953 -27.97 -15.65 -16.48
CA GLN A 953 -26.87 -15.99 -15.58
C GLN A 953 -27.44 -16.47 -14.25
N SER A 954 -27.69 -17.77 -14.12
CA SER A 954 -28.34 -18.37 -12.96
C SER A 954 -27.64 -18.03 -11.64
N SER A 955 -28.42 -17.70 -10.61
CA SER A 955 -27.92 -17.82 -9.23
C SER A 955 -27.79 -19.30 -8.87
N THR A 956 -26.78 -19.66 -8.10
CA THR A 956 -26.54 -21.06 -7.67
C THR A 956 -26.35 -21.12 -6.16
N PHE A 957 -27.21 -21.90 -5.51
CA PHE A 957 -27.17 -22.18 -4.08
C PHE A 957 -26.89 -23.67 -3.90
N GLU A 958 -25.71 -23.99 -3.38
CA GLU A 958 -25.24 -25.37 -3.28
C GLU A 958 -24.67 -25.74 -1.91
N GLY A 959 -24.80 -27.02 -1.56
CA GLY A 959 -24.10 -27.57 -0.40
C GLY A 959 -24.36 -29.04 -0.16
N LYS A 960 -23.78 -29.60 0.91
CA LYS A 960 -24.09 -31.00 1.27
C LYS A 960 -25.56 -31.15 1.64
N GLN A 961 -26.11 -30.18 2.34
CA GLN A 961 -27.54 -29.98 2.54
C GLN A 961 -27.89 -28.53 2.25
N VAL A 962 -29.06 -28.31 1.67
CA VAL A 962 -29.57 -26.95 1.43
C VAL A 962 -30.93 -26.80 2.10
N VAL A 963 -31.08 -25.80 2.95
CA VAL A 963 -32.33 -25.47 3.65
C VAL A 963 -32.69 -24.03 3.36
N LEU A 964 -33.83 -23.80 2.71
CA LEU A 964 -34.42 -22.48 2.49
C LEU A 964 -35.72 -22.38 3.29
N GLN A 965 -35.84 -21.38 4.15
CA GLN A 965 -37.04 -21.15 4.95
C GLN A 965 -37.48 -19.69 4.87
N ALA A 966 -38.60 -19.46 4.18
CA ALA A 966 -39.28 -18.17 4.09
C ALA A 966 -40.52 -18.15 4.99
N GLY A 967 -40.77 -17.04 5.68
CA GLY A 967 -42.00 -16.88 6.45
C GLY A 967 -43.23 -16.63 5.57
N ASN A 968 -43.04 -16.06 4.38
CA ASN A 968 -44.08 -15.81 3.38
C ASN A 968 -43.77 -16.63 2.12
N ASP A 969 -43.01 -16.09 1.18
CA ASP A 969 -42.84 -16.68 -0.16
C ASP A 969 -41.38 -17.06 -0.47
N ALA A 970 -41.18 -18.17 -1.17
CA ALA A 970 -39.88 -18.57 -1.73
C ALA A 970 -39.95 -18.61 -3.26
N ASN A 971 -39.26 -17.67 -3.92
CA ASN A 971 -39.23 -17.49 -5.36
C ASN A 971 -37.85 -17.87 -5.92
N ILE A 972 -37.79 -18.89 -6.78
CA ILE A 972 -36.57 -19.35 -7.46
C ILE A 972 -36.82 -19.22 -8.97
N LEU A 973 -36.12 -18.31 -9.63
CA LEU A 973 -36.37 -17.89 -11.02
C LEU A 973 -35.09 -18.04 -11.86
N GLY A 974 -35.13 -18.92 -12.86
CA GLY A 974 -33.98 -19.23 -13.73
C GLY A 974 -32.69 -19.62 -12.98
N SER A 975 -32.81 -20.24 -11.80
CA SER A 975 -31.72 -20.40 -10.83
C SER A 975 -31.61 -21.83 -10.29
N ASN A 976 -30.48 -22.14 -9.67
CA ASN A 976 -30.13 -23.48 -9.19
C ASN A 976 -30.11 -23.54 -7.65
N VAL A 977 -30.78 -24.53 -7.08
CA VAL A 977 -30.73 -24.88 -5.64
C VAL A 977 -30.46 -26.37 -5.52
N ILE A 978 -29.20 -26.76 -5.31
CA ILE A 978 -28.73 -28.13 -5.48
C ILE A 978 -28.03 -28.61 -4.22
N SER A 979 -28.30 -29.83 -3.77
CA SER A 979 -27.56 -30.43 -2.66
C SER A 979 -27.02 -31.82 -2.96
N ASP A 980 -26.04 -32.28 -2.18
CA ASP A 980 -25.60 -33.68 -2.24
C ASP A 980 -26.58 -34.63 -1.54
N ASN A 981 -26.97 -34.31 -0.30
CA ASN A 981 -27.63 -35.24 0.62
C ASN A 981 -29.04 -34.82 1.05
N GLY A 982 -29.52 -33.64 0.68
CA GLY A 982 -30.91 -33.27 0.91
C GLY A 982 -31.19 -31.78 0.73
N THR A 983 -32.29 -31.48 0.05
CA THR A 983 -32.77 -30.12 -0.19
C THR A 983 -34.12 -29.93 0.48
N ARG A 984 -34.26 -28.90 1.33
CA ARG A 984 -35.52 -28.55 1.98
C ARG A 984 -35.89 -27.10 1.68
N ILE A 985 -37.08 -26.87 1.13
CA ILE A 985 -37.64 -25.54 0.92
C ILE A 985 -38.95 -25.46 1.71
N GLN A 986 -39.10 -24.42 2.54
CA GLN A 986 -40.31 -24.20 3.31
C GLN A 986 -40.74 -22.73 3.19
N ALA A 987 -42.01 -22.51 2.88
CA ALA A 987 -42.62 -21.19 2.82
C ALA A 987 -43.97 -21.16 3.58
N GLY A 988 -44.22 -20.10 4.33
CA GLY A 988 -45.48 -19.91 5.06
C GLY A 988 -46.67 -19.58 4.17
N ASN A 989 -46.44 -19.21 2.90
CA ASN A 989 -47.46 -18.97 1.89
C ASN A 989 -47.14 -19.76 0.60
N HIS A 990 -46.31 -19.22 -0.31
CA HIS A 990 -46.10 -19.78 -1.64
C HIS A 990 -44.65 -20.23 -1.88
N VAL A 991 -44.48 -21.31 -2.64
CA VAL A 991 -43.19 -21.64 -3.26
C VAL A 991 -43.35 -21.60 -4.77
N ARG A 992 -42.58 -20.72 -5.44
CA ARG A 992 -42.56 -20.57 -6.90
C ARG A 992 -41.20 -20.97 -7.46
N ILE A 993 -41.19 -21.97 -8.33
CA ILE A 993 -40.01 -22.42 -9.08
C ILE A 993 -40.27 -22.13 -10.56
N GLY A 994 -39.77 -20.99 -11.03
CA GLY A 994 -40.08 -20.44 -12.33
C GLY A 994 -38.85 -20.26 -13.23
N THR A 995 -39.10 -19.65 -14.37
CA THR A 995 -38.10 -19.38 -15.39
C THR A 995 -37.70 -17.90 -15.41
N THR A 996 -36.54 -17.62 -16.01
CA THR A 996 -36.19 -16.29 -16.50
C THR A 996 -36.35 -16.26 -18.01
N GLN A 997 -37.06 -15.27 -18.53
CA GLN A 997 -37.20 -15.06 -19.97
C GLN A 997 -35.98 -14.31 -20.52
N THR A 998 -35.44 -14.78 -21.64
CA THR A 998 -34.40 -14.12 -22.42
C THR A 998 -34.87 -13.93 -23.85
N GLN A 999 -34.33 -12.90 -24.51
CA GLN A 999 -34.70 -12.59 -25.90
C GLN A 999 -33.52 -12.77 -26.85
N SER A 1000 -33.80 -13.25 -28.06
CA SER A 1000 -32.85 -13.24 -29.16
C SER A 1000 -33.52 -12.69 -30.42
N GLN A 1001 -32.85 -11.76 -31.09
CA GLN A 1001 -33.30 -11.13 -32.33
C GLN A 1001 -32.15 -11.17 -33.31
N SER A 1002 -32.42 -11.57 -34.55
CA SER A 1002 -31.45 -11.49 -35.63
C SER A 1002 -32.11 -11.09 -36.94
N GLU A 1003 -31.41 -10.26 -37.71
CA GLU A 1003 -31.82 -9.81 -39.03
C GLU A 1003 -30.63 -9.95 -39.98
N THR A 1004 -30.85 -10.62 -41.10
CA THR A 1004 -29.88 -10.66 -42.21
C THR A 1004 -30.55 -10.13 -43.46
N TYR A 1005 -29.89 -9.21 -44.14
CA TYR A 1005 -30.38 -8.57 -45.35
C TYR A 1005 -29.33 -8.74 -46.44
N HIS A 1006 -29.71 -9.26 -47.59
CA HIS A 1006 -28.87 -9.36 -48.79
C HIS A 1006 -29.62 -8.78 -49.98
N GLN A 1007 -29.04 -7.79 -50.64
CA GLN A 1007 -29.60 -7.18 -51.84
C GLN A 1007 -28.57 -7.15 -52.96
N THR A 1008 -29.01 -7.52 -54.16
CA THR A 1008 -28.24 -7.35 -55.40
C THR A 1008 -29.01 -6.48 -56.38
N GLN A 1009 -28.41 -5.38 -56.81
CA GLN A 1009 -28.98 -4.47 -57.81
C GLN A 1009 -28.08 -4.44 -59.05
N LYS A 1010 -28.60 -4.94 -60.17
CA LYS A 1010 -27.93 -4.92 -61.48
C LYS A 1010 -28.50 -3.78 -62.32
N SER A 1011 -27.65 -2.89 -62.82
CA SER A 1011 -28.06 -1.76 -63.68
C SER A 1011 -27.25 -1.72 -64.97
N GLY A 1012 -27.91 -1.56 -66.12
CA GLY A 1012 -27.28 -1.53 -67.45
C GLY A 1012 -28.08 -2.28 -68.53
N LEU A 1013 -27.39 -2.72 -69.58
CA LEU A 1013 -27.95 -3.47 -70.70
C LEU A 1013 -28.07 -4.95 -70.33
N MET A 1014 -29.30 -5.43 -70.09
CA MET A 1014 -29.60 -6.80 -69.71
C MET A 1014 -30.24 -7.57 -70.87
N SER A 1015 -29.91 -8.86 -71.02
CA SER A 1015 -30.57 -9.74 -71.98
C SER A 1015 -31.98 -10.09 -71.51
N ALA A 1016 -32.96 -9.97 -72.40
CA ALA A 1016 -34.35 -10.34 -72.16
C ALA A 1016 -34.84 -11.22 -73.31
N GLY A 1017 -34.47 -12.51 -73.28
CA GLY A 1017 -34.76 -13.43 -74.39
C GLY A 1017 -34.07 -12.98 -75.70
N ILE A 1018 -34.87 -12.68 -76.73
CA ILE A 1018 -34.42 -12.25 -78.08
C ILE A 1018 -34.24 -10.71 -78.19
N GLY A 1019 -34.32 -9.97 -77.08
CA GLY A 1019 -34.16 -8.51 -77.03
C GLY A 1019 -33.21 -8.02 -75.92
N PHE A 1020 -33.03 -6.70 -75.83
CA PHE A 1020 -32.23 -6.06 -74.77
C PHE A 1020 -33.09 -5.09 -73.95
N THR A 1021 -32.88 -5.10 -72.62
CA THR A 1021 -33.54 -4.19 -71.67
C THR A 1021 -32.48 -3.29 -71.04
N ILE A 1022 -32.65 -1.97 -71.13
CA ILE A 1022 -31.83 -1.01 -70.38
C ILE A 1022 -32.61 -0.60 -69.14
N GLY A 1023 -32.09 -0.94 -67.96
CA GLY A 1023 -32.79 -0.69 -66.70
C GLY A 1023 -32.03 -1.17 -65.48
N SER A 1024 -32.75 -1.32 -64.37
CA SER A 1024 -32.26 -1.88 -63.11
C SER A 1024 -33.10 -3.08 -62.66
N LYS A 1025 -32.44 -4.11 -62.14
CA LYS A 1025 -33.04 -5.30 -61.53
C LYS A 1025 -32.52 -5.45 -60.12
N THR A 1026 -33.41 -5.39 -59.14
CA THR A 1026 -33.09 -5.54 -57.72
C THR A 1026 -33.67 -6.87 -57.22
N ASN A 1027 -32.83 -7.67 -56.59
CA ASN A 1027 -33.23 -8.87 -55.86
C ASN A 1027 -32.81 -8.71 -54.41
N THR A 1028 -33.78 -8.73 -53.49
CA THR A 1028 -33.56 -8.60 -52.05
C THR A 1028 -34.03 -9.87 -51.34
N GLN A 1029 -33.24 -10.35 -50.40
CA GLN A 1029 -33.59 -11.38 -49.44
C GLN A 1029 -33.35 -10.85 -48.04
N GLU A 1030 -34.38 -10.85 -47.21
CA GLU A 1030 -34.33 -10.42 -45.81
C GLU A 1030 -34.84 -11.57 -44.94
N ASN A 1031 -34.04 -12.01 -43.98
CA ASN A 1031 -34.43 -13.00 -42.97
C ASN A 1031 -34.41 -12.35 -41.60
N GLN A 1032 -35.57 -12.29 -40.95
CA GLN A 1032 -35.75 -11.84 -39.58
C GLN A 1032 -36.10 -13.05 -38.71
N SER A 1033 -35.46 -13.16 -37.55
CA SER A 1033 -35.75 -14.17 -36.54
C SER A 1033 -35.84 -13.51 -35.17
N GLN A 1034 -36.89 -13.82 -34.43
CA GLN A 1034 -37.07 -13.39 -33.05
C GLN A 1034 -37.45 -14.60 -32.20
N SER A 1035 -36.72 -14.83 -31.12
CA SER A 1035 -36.94 -15.89 -30.14
C SER A 1035 -37.15 -15.31 -28.75
N ASN A 1036 -38.17 -15.77 -28.05
CA ASN A 1036 -38.32 -15.63 -26.60
C ASN A 1036 -38.08 -17.00 -25.98
N GLU A 1037 -37.00 -17.12 -25.22
CA GLU A 1037 -36.60 -18.35 -24.55
C GLU A 1037 -36.77 -18.22 -23.04
N HIS A 1038 -36.98 -19.35 -22.37
CA HIS A 1038 -37.13 -19.40 -20.92
C HIS A 1038 -36.07 -20.33 -20.35
N THR A 1039 -35.21 -19.80 -19.48
CA THR A 1039 -34.26 -20.58 -18.70
C THR A 1039 -34.93 -20.99 -17.39
N GLY A 1040 -35.17 -22.29 -17.22
CA GLY A 1040 -35.80 -22.86 -16.03
C GLY A 1040 -34.89 -22.95 -14.81
N SER A 1041 -35.50 -22.99 -13.64
CA SER A 1041 -34.77 -23.27 -12.39
C SER A 1041 -34.53 -24.78 -12.22
N THR A 1042 -33.44 -25.14 -11.53
CA THR A 1042 -33.17 -26.53 -11.12
C THR A 1042 -33.09 -26.61 -9.61
N VAL A 1043 -34.00 -27.35 -8.99
CA VAL A 1043 -34.05 -27.57 -7.54
C VAL A 1043 -33.94 -29.07 -7.26
N GLY A 1044 -33.04 -29.49 -6.37
CA GLY A 1044 -32.89 -30.93 -6.17
C GLY A 1044 -31.78 -31.37 -5.26
N SER A 1045 -31.67 -32.69 -5.07
CA SER A 1045 -30.56 -33.33 -4.38
C SER A 1045 -29.98 -34.46 -5.23
N LEU A 1046 -28.66 -34.65 -5.22
CA LEU A 1046 -28.02 -35.70 -6.02
C LEU A 1046 -28.27 -37.09 -5.43
N LYS A 1047 -28.15 -37.24 -4.11
CA LYS A 1047 -28.24 -38.53 -3.39
C LYS A 1047 -29.34 -38.60 -2.35
N GLY A 1048 -29.91 -37.46 -1.95
CA GLY A 1048 -30.91 -37.37 -0.88
C GLY A 1048 -32.29 -36.94 -1.33
N ASP A 1049 -33.16 -36.73 -0.35
CA ASP A 1049 -34.54 -36.29 -0.58
C ASP A 1049 -34.61 -34.78 -0.87
N THR A 1050 -35.53 -34.39 -1.75
CA THR A 1050 -35.95 -33.00 -1.95
C THR A 1050 -37.35 -32.81 -1.35
N THR A 1051 -37.46 -31.99 -0.31
CA THR A 1051 -38.74 -31.70 0.38
C THR A 1051 -39.12 -30.24 0.19
N ILE A 1052 -40.30 -29.98 -0.38
CA ILE A 1052 -40.87 -28.65 -0.57
C ILE A 1052 -42.17 -28.54 0.22
N VAL A 1053 -42.28 -27.55 1.09
CA VAL A 1053 -43.48 -27.29 1.90
C VAL A 1053 -43.95 -25.87 1.63
N ALA A 1054 -45.09 -25.73 0.96
CA ALA A 1054 -45.78 -24.46 0.78
C ALA A 1054 -47.09 -24.50 1.55
N SER A 1055 -47.32 -23.61 2.51
CA SER A 1055 -48.52 -23.73 3.37
C SER A 1055 -49.82 -23.38 2.62
N LYS A 1056 -49.75 -22.67 1.49
CA LYS A 1056 -50.90 -22.32 0.64
C LYS A 1056 -50.79 -22.88 -0.78
N HIS A 1057 -49.71 -22.57 -1.50
CA HIS A 1057 -49.65 -22.86 -2.94
C HIS A 1057 -48.24 -23.13 -3.44
N TYR A 1058 -48.11 -24.13 -4.31
CA TYR A 1058 -46.87 -24.48 -4.99
C TYR A 1058 -47.03 -24.25 -6.49
N GLU A 1059 -46.14 -23.47 -7.09
CA GLU A 1059 -46.10 -23.20 -8.53
C GLU A 1059 -44.76 -23.64 -9.12
N GLN A 1060 -44.79 -24.46 -10.17
CA GLN A 1060 -43.62 -24.83 -10.96
C GLN A 1060 -43.87 -24.54 -12.44
N THR A 1061 -43.07 -23.66 -13.05
CA THR A 1061 -43.20 -23.33 -14.48
C THR A 1061 -41.88 -23.53 -15.19
N GLY A 1062 -41.87 -24.40 -16.22
CA GLY A 1062 -40.72 -24.62 -17.12
C GLY A 1062 -39.40 -24.97 -16.42
N SER A 1063 -39.48 -25.59 -15.24
CA SER A 1063 -38.36 -25.81 -14.31
C SER A 1063 -38.26 -27.27 -13.89
N ASN A 1064 -37.15 -27.66 -13.27
CA ASN A 1064 -36.87 -29.04 -12.86
C ASN A 1064 -36.79 -29.17 -11.33
N VAL A 1065 -37.51 -30.16 -10.78
CA VAL A 1065 -37.33 -30.63 -9.39
C VAL A 1065 -36.93 -32.10 -9.42
N SER A 1066 -35.75 -32.46 -8.90
CA SER A 1066 -35.19 -33.80 -9.08
C SER A 1066 -34.34 -34.30 -7.90
N SER A 1067 -34.56 -35.56 -7.52
CA SER A 1067 -33.74 -36.33 -6.59
C SER A 1067 -33.45 -37.72 -7.19
N PRO A 1068 -32.37 -37.91 -7.97
CA PRO A 1068 -32.15 -39.15 -8.71
C PRO A 1068 -32.00 -40.41 -7.85
N GLU A 1069 -31.38 -40.29 -6.66
CA GLU A 1069 -31.23 -41.40 -5.70
C GLU A 1069 -32.08 -41.23 -4.42
N GLY A 1070 -33.01 -40.27 -4.40
CA GLY A 1070 -33.90 -39.98 -3.26
C GLY A 1070 -35.35 -39.68 -3.67
N ASN A 1071 -36.17 -39.19 -2.75
CA ASN A 1071 -37.57 -38.86 -2.98
C ASN A 1071 -37.78 -37.36 -3.19
N ASN A 1072 -38.69 -37.00 -4.10
CA ASN A 1072 -39.25 -35.65 -4.19
C ASN A 1072 -40.59 -35.62 -3.43
N LEU A 1073 -40.67 -34.88 -2.32
CA LEU A 1073 -41.89 -34.68 -1.52
C LEU A 1073 -42.33 -33.22 -1.62
N ILE A 1074 -43.56 -32.97 -2.08
CA ILE A 1074 -44.16 -31.63 -2.12
C ILE A 1074 -45.45 -31.63 -1.30
N SER A 1075 -45.53 -30.76 -0.29
CA SER A 1075 -46.70 -30.61 0.60
C SER A 1075 -47.29 -29.21 0.45
N THR A 1076 -48.54 -29.13 0.01
CA THR A 1076 -49.26 -27.87 -0.24
C THR A 1076 -50.78 -28.03 -0.20
N GLN A 1077 -51.53 -26.93 -0.04
CA GLN A 1077 -52.99 -26.93 -0.19
C GLN A 1077 -53.43 -26.90 -1.66
N SER A 1078 -52.64 -26.28 -2.53
CA SER A 1078 -52.88 -26.18 -3.97
C SER A 1078 -51.58 -26.21 -4.77
N MET A 1079 -51.63 -26.71 -6.00
CA MET A 1079 -50.45 -26.97 -6.82
C MET A 1079 -50.72 -26.69 -8.31
N ASP A 1080 -49.87 -25.87 -8.93
CA ASP A 1080 -49.84 -25.64 -10.37
C ASP A 1080 -48.48 -26.04 -10.95
N ILE A 1081 -48.48 -26.90 -11.97
CA ILE A 1081 -47.28 -27.31 -12.71
C ILE A 1081 -47.51 -27.02 -14.20
N GLY A 1082 -46.82 -26.00 -14.70
CA GLY A 1082 -46.94 -25.50 -16.07
C GLY A 1082 -45.66 -25.66 -16.89
N ALA A 1083 -45.81 -25.69 -18.21
CA ALA A 1083 -44.69 -25.60 -19.14
C ALA A 1083 -44.43 -24.14 -19.54
N ALA A 1084 -43.16 -23.75 -19.65
CA ALA A 1084 -42.80 -22.50 -20.32
C ALA A 1084 -42.77 -22.74 -21.85
N GLN A 1085 -43.36 -21.83 -22.61
CA GLN A 1085 -43.40 -21.92 -24.07
C GLN A 1085 -42.36 -20.99 -24.69
N ASN A 1086 -41.36 -21.58 -25.34
CA ASN A 1086 -40.44 -20.80 -26.17
C ASN A 1086 -41.12 -20.47 -27.49
N GLN A 1087 -41.03 -19.21 -27.91
CA GLN A 1087 -41.64 -18.71 -29.14
C GLN A 1087 -40.53 -18.32 -30.11
N LEU A 1088 -40.55 -18.90 -31.32
CA LEU A 1088 -39.64 -18.55 -32.41
C LEU A 1088 -40.46 -18.07 -33.60
N ASN A 1089 -40.29 -16.80 -33.95
CA ASN A 1089 -40.90 -16.19 -35.11
C ASN A 1089 -39.80 -15.95 -36.15
N SER A 1090 -39.88 -16.62 -37.29
CA SER A 1090 -38.97 -16.41 -38.42
C SER A 1090 -39.76 -15.93 -39.64
N LYS A 1091 -39.27 -14.89 -40.30
CA LYS A 1091 -39.85 -14.32 -41.51
C LYS A 1091 -38.75 -14.17 -42.56
N THR A 1092 -38.95 -14.81 -43.71
CA THR A 1092 -38.10 -14.61 -44.89
C THR A 1092 -38.91 -13.85 -45.94
N THR A 1093 -38.42 -12.68 -46.33
CA THR A 1093 -39.00 -11.85 -47.40
C THR A 1093 -38.07 -11.87 -48.61
N GLN A 1094 -38.60 -12.24 -49.77
CA GLN A 1094 -37.89 -12.14 -51.04
C GLN A 1094 -38.62 -11.16 -51.96
N THR A 1095 -37.92 -10.11 -52.39
CA THR A 1095 -38.48 -9.05 -53.22
C THR A 1095 -37.71 -8.97 -54.53
N TYR A 1096 -38.45 -9.08 -55.65
CA TYR A 1096 -37.92 -8.94 -57.00
C TYR A 1096 -38.51 -7.70 -57.66
N GLU A 1097 -37.69 -6.69 -57.92
CA GLU A 1097 -38.09 -5.48 -58.66
C GLU A 1097 -37.31 -5.35 -59.97
N GLN A 1098 -38.00 -5.01 -61.06
CA GLN A 1098 -37.40 -4.73 -62.36
C GLN A 1098 -37.98 -3.44 -62.94
N LYS A 1099 -37.13 -2.45 -63.20
CA LYS A 1099 -37.50 -1.12 -63.74
C LYS A 1099 -36.66 -0.84 -64.98
N GLY A 1100 -37.25 -0.65 -66.17
CA GLY A 1100 -36.50 -0.40 -67.40
C GLY A 1100 -37.35 -0.34 -68.68
N LEU A 1101 -36.73 0.06 -69.79
CA LEU A 1101 -37.31 0.07 -71.13
C LEU A 1101 -36.82 -1.17 -71.90
N THR A 1102 -37.74 -2.03 -72.33
CA THR A 1102 -37.44 -3.26 -73.09
C THR A 1102 -37.72 -3.02 -74.58
N VAL A 1103 -36.73 -3.26 -75.44
CA VAL A 1103 -36.89 -3.26 -76.90
C VAL A 1103 -36.84 -4.71 -77.39
N ALA A 1104 -37.93 -5.20 -77.96
CA ALA A 1104 -38.08 -6.57 -78.45
C ALA A 1104 -38.31 -6.60 -79.97
N PHE A 1105 -37.70 -7.57 -80.67
CA PHE A 1105 -38.00 -7.87 -82.08
C PHE A 1105 -39.15 -8.89 -82.15
N SER A 1106 -40.24 -8.55 -82.84
CA SER A 1106 -41.42 -9.42 -82.97
C SER A 1106 -41.26 -10.43 -84.11
N SER A 1107 -41.43 -11.73 -83.81
CA SER A 1107 -41.76 -12.77 -84.79
C SER A 1107 -42.73 -13.78 -84.15
N PRO A 1108 -43.83 -14.19 -84.83
CA PRO A 1108 -44.95 -14.89 -84.21
C PRO A 1108 -44.76 -16.41 -84.19
N VAL A 1109 -43.82 -16.96 -83.40
CA VAL A 1109 -43.86 -18.34 -82.88
C VAL A 1109 -42.97 -18.41 -81.63
N THR A 1110 -43.53 -18.44 -80.41
CA THR A 1110 -42.91 -19.01 -79.16
C THR A 1110 -43.75 -18.75 -77.89
N ASP A 1111 -45.08 -18.90 -77.95
CA ASP A 1111 -45.98 -18.64 -76.80
C ASP A 1111 -46.31 -19.87 -75.93
N LEU A 1112 -45.49 -20.93 -75.96
CA LEU A 1112 -45.82 -22.23 -75.32
C LEU A 1112 -44.74 -22.82 -74.39
N ALA A 1113 -43.65 -22.10 -74.08
CA ALA A 1113 -42.61 -22.60 -73.18
C ALA A 1113 -42.55 -21.90 -71.79
N GLN A 1114 -43.30 -20.82 -71.57
CA GLN A 1114 -43.24 -20.06 -70.30
C GLN A 1114 -44.32 -20.39 -69.26
N GLN A 1115 -45.39 -21.10 -69.62
CA GLN A 1115 -46.41 -21.54 -68.66
C GLN A 1115 -46.14 -22.94 -68.04
N ALA A 1116 -45.13 -23.68 -68.52
CA ALA A 1116 -44.84 -25.04 -68.05
C ALA A 1116 -43.86 -25.12 -66.85
N ILE A 1117 -43.10 -24.07 -66.54
CA ILE A 1117 -42.19 -24.06 -65.36
C ILE A 1117 -42.87 -23.48 -64.10
N ALA A 1118 -43.90 -22.66 -64.27
CA ALA A 1118 -44.64 -22.06 -63.15
C ALA A 1118 -45.67 -23.01 -62.48
N VAL A 1119 -46.00 -24.14 -63.11
CA VAL A 1119 -47.00 -25.11 -62.59
C VAL A 1119 -46.35 -26.36 -61.96
N ALA A 1120 -45.05 -26.62 -62.20
CA ALA A 1120 -44.37 -27.80 -61.65
C ALA A 1120 -43.91 -27.66 -60.17
N HIS A 1121 -43.89 -26.46 -59.59
CA HIS A 1121 -43.48 -26.25 -58.18
C HIS A 1121 -44.64 -26.22 -57.17
N LYS A 1122 -45.91 -26.33 -57.60
CA LYS A 1122 -47.09 -26.21 -56.71
C LYS A 1122 -47.83 -27.52 -56.41
N ALA A 1123 -47.31 -28.68 -56.83
CA ALA A 1123 -48.03 -29.97 -56.74
C ALA A 1123 -47.24 -31.12 -56.07
N ALA A 1124 -46.48 -30.83 -55.02
CA ALA A 1124 -45.94 -31.87 -54.14
C ALA A 1124 -45.98 -31.40 -52.68
N ASN A 1125 -47.16 -31.42 -52.05
CA ASN A 1125 -47.32 -31.50 -50.59
C ASN A 1125 -48.81 -31.67 -50.23
N LYS A 1126 -49.33 -32.89 -50.41
CA LYS A 1126 -50.51 -33.42 -49.70
C LYS A 1126 -50.54 -34.95 -49.81
N SER A 1127 -50.05 -35.66 -48.79
CA SER A 1127 -50.78 -36.77 -48.13
C SER A 1127 -49.93 -37.50 -47.07
N ASP A 1128 -50.53 -37.56 -45.89
CA ASP A 1128 -50.40 -38.44 -44.72
C ASP A 1128 -49.36 -39.58 -44.59
N LYS A 1129 -48.84 -39.60 -43.35
CA LYS A 1129 -48.53 -40.73 -42.44
C LYS A 1129 -47.41 -41.72 -42.80
N ALA A 1130 -46.36 -41.58 -41.98
CA ALA A 1130 -45.53 -42.61 -41.33
C ALA A 1130 -44.03 -42.57 -41.70
N LYS A 1131 -43.23 -42.59 -40.63
CA LYS A 1131 -41.76 -42.68 -40.52
C LYS A 1131 -40.99 -41.35 -40.58
N THR A 1132 -40.78 -40.84 -39.38
CA THR A 1132 -39.92 -39.76 -38.92
C THR A 1132 -38.46 -39.96 -39.35
N THR A 1133 -38.00 -39.11 -40.27
CA THR A 1133 -36.58 -38.72 -40.39
C THR A 1133 -36.55 -37.25 -40.80
N ALA A 1134 -36.50 -36.35 -39.81
CA ALA A 1134 -36.45 -34.91 -40.03
C ALA A 1134 -34.99 -34.45 -40.26
N LEU A 1135 -34.75 -33.73 -41.36
CA LEU A 1135 -33.57 -32.90 -41.57
C LEU A 1135 -33.66 -31.68 -40.63
N MET A 1136 -32.66 -31.54 -39.76
CA MET A 1136 -32.55 -30.53 -38.70
C MET A 1136 -32.09 -29.16 -39.27
N PRO A 1137 -32.65 -28.03 -38.82
CA PRO A 1137 -31.93 -26.76 -38.76
C PRO A 1137 -30.88 -26.84 -37.65
N TRP A 1138 -29.68 -26.36 -37.93
CA TRP A 1138 -28.49 -26.53 -37.08
C TRP A 1138 -28.68 -25.92 -35.69
N ARG A 1139 -28.70 -26.80 -34.68
CA ARG A 1139 -28.41 -26.52 -33.26
C ARG A 1139 -26.93 -26.81 -33.02
N LEU A 1140 -26.23 -25.97 -32.27
CA LEU A 1140 -25.01 -26.38 -31.58
C LEU A 1140 -25.40 -27.36 -30.44
N PRO A 1141 -24.77 -28.55 -30.32
CA PRO A 1141 -25.04 -29.47 -29.21
C PRO A 1141 -24.12 -29.16 -28.02
N MET A 1142 -24.70 -28.87 -26.86
CA MET A 1142 -24.00 -28.93 -25.57
C MET A 1142 -23.94 -30.39 -25.09
N GLN A 1143 -22.73 -30.94 -25.05
CA GLN A 1143 -22.45 -32.24 -24.44
C GLN A 1143 -22.47 -32.11 -22.91
N VAL A 1144 -23.45 -32.75 -22.27
CA VAL A 1144 -23.42 -33.03 -20.83
C VAL A 1144 -22.58 -34.29 -20.60
N GLY A 1145 -21.42 -34.15 -19.96
CA GLY A 1145 -20.55 -35.25 -19.58
C GLY A 1145 -21.24 -36.23 -18.62
N ARG A 1146 -21.28 -37.52 -18.99
CA ARG A 1146 -21.59 -38.62 -18.06
C ARG A 1146 -20.30 -39.07 -17.35
N PRO A 1147 -20.36 -39.47 -16.07
CA PRO A 1147 -19.18 -39.97 -15.35
C PRO A 1147 -18.83 -41.40 -15.77
N ILE A 1148 -17.53 -41.63 -15.94
CA ILE A 1148 -16.92 -42.95 -16.12
C ILE A 1148 -16.95 -43.68 -14.77
N LYS A 1149 -17.70 -44.78 -14.65
CA LYS A 1149 -17.49 -45.82 -13.64
C LYS A 1149 -16.83 -47.03 -14.31
N GLN A 1150 -15.61 -47.35 -13.86
CA GLN A 1150 -15.03 -48.68 -14.03
C GLN A 1150 -15.72 -49.68 -13.09
N ALA A 1151 -16.20 -50.79 -13.62
CA ALA A 1151 -16.26 -52.07 -12.91
C ALA A 1151 -16.34 -53.23 -13.93
N LYS A 1152 -15.25 -53.99 -14.03
CA LYS A 1152 -15.19 -55.33 -14.65
C LYS A 1152 -15.95 -56.33 -13.78
N ALA A 1153 -16.76 -57.19 -14.40
CA ALA A 1153 -16.97 -58.56 -13.95
C ALA A 1153 -17.31 -59.47 -15.14
N HIS A 1154 -16.70 -60.66 -15.11
CA HIS A 1154 -16.64 -61.72 -16.13
C HIS A 1154 -17.99 -62.21 -16.69
N LYS A 1155 -17.96 -62.66 -17.96
CA LYS A 1155 -17.92 -64.10 -18.30
C LYS A 1155 -17.68 -64.33 -19.79
N THR A 1156 -16.79 -65.31 -20.04
CA THR A 1156 -16.31 -65.93 -21.30
C THR A 1156 -15.55 -65.07 -22.29
#